data_AF-A0A842JM17-F1
#
_entry.id   AF-A0A842JM17-F1
#
_cell.length_a   1.000
_cell.length_b   1.000
_cell.length_c   1.000
_cell.angle_alpha   90.00
_cell.angle_beta   90.00
_cell.angle_gamma   90.00
#
_symmetry.space_group_name_H-M   'P 1'
#
loop_
_entity.id
_entity.type
_entity.pdbx_description
1 polymer ?
#
loop_
_entity_poly.entity_id
_entity_poly.type
_entity_poly.pdbx_seq_one_letter_code
_entity_poly.pdbx_strand_id
1 'polypeptide(L)'
;MGSKLLKILVAIMLSGVVSTQAHAAEIDLGLSADVESSIADNLDKHNERGSSDEEILSAGSEIGDKDILDASSGMEVEEVLEEPGKVERSTEDELADNRPEKVIPVDFYALQSWMNTDYVVDTAFASEENGAEILLWKNENNPWQRFEIQYDNEGYFILQNCETGGVLDIEGASDAPGTRIVQWERNGGKNQKWRAVNNSDGSISVLSAYDGLALSVEGDKAENGSPLVICEVDANSKAQRFRFEAFSVPASERIVADGVYTVSSRAARNIVLDVAGDHLSNGANVLVRENAGQPSQRFYFKWVDGYYEIACLASGKVLDIEASSRKRGANVDQWERNGGMNQRWVLVRVEDDAFALISPMNGYCLDLAGGQVLDGINAQMWPVNRGDNQAFAFEVAASIDSGVYSIASSLDRSKVLDIAWGLTDDGAQVDLWDNNCNPWQKFLVEYCNDGTYLIKSVNSAKPIGVKKMEGVGDPVTLLSGNANECHWVFVPSDNGEWNIVSAETGLLLDVSWGSAVNGQDICVWSNNGGPNQRFLIESANTIEDGYYTISSSLNPTFALDVEAASKLSGANLGLWGLNGVDWQKFRITNKGNGYVSLTSFESGKVLDVEGASTLPESNVLQWDFTGADNQLWIIEPLGENSYAFASKQTGMRMEVQEGAAFNGANICVNTARGSSAQGFSINRINAFKVYLDAGHGPDGDGRGSFDSGALGNGYSEYYLTVELVNMIDSILKTKYGLKTFKNIDGGWYVYRHGEAVAEGCTTLVSIHFNSSNSVFATGTESYIHNYNASPGSSALQGIVHQYLVKGTGLFDRGKKKAELAVCGGRLPAVLCEIAFISNYSDILNYQNRKWLIAESIAEGIAEASTNTACAY
;
A
#
# COMPACT_ATOMS: atom_id res chain seq x y z
N MET A 1 44.05 23.75 16.41
CA MET A 1 45.45 23.47 16.01
C MET A 1 45.45 23.01 14.57
N GLY A 2 46.12 23.72 13.66
CA GLY A 2 46.18 23.34 12.24
C GLY A 2 47.48 22.61 11.87
N SER A 3 47.54 22.10 10.65
CA SER A 3 48.76 21.61 9.97
C SER A 3 49.49 20.41 10.62
N LYS A 4 48.96 19.18 10.44
CA LYS A 4 49.81 17.96 10.41
C LYS A 4 49.18 16.67 9.83
N LEU A 5 48.41 16.74 8.72
CA LEU A 5 47.95 15.52 8.01
C LEU A 5 47.87 15.63 6.47
N LEU A 6 48.44 16.68 5.87
CA LEU A 6 48.45 16.89 4.40
C LEU A 6 49.87 16.76 3.80
N LYS A 7 50.64 15.75 4.22
CA LYS A 7 52.03 15.52 3.73
C LYS A 7 52.43 14.06 3.46
N ILE A 8 51.49 13.11 3.44
CA ILE A 8 51.78 11.69 3.17
C ILE A 8 51.08 11.15 1.90
N LEU A 9 49.97 11.73 1.44
CA LEU A 9 49.26 11.24 0.23
C LEU A 9 49.79 11.75 -1.13
N VAL A 10 50.77 12.65 -1.18
CA VAL A 10 51.26 13.23 -2.47
C VAL A 10 52.46 12.43 -3.05
N ALA A 11 52.85 11.32 -2.44
CA ALA A 11 54.05 10.56 -2.82
C ALA A 11 53.80 9.29 -3.66
N ILE A 12 52.54 8.91 -3.94
CA ILE A 12 52.20 7.62 -4.60
C ILE A 12 51.52 7.78 -5.98
N MET A 13 51.09 9.00 -6.37
CA MET A 13 50.30 9.24 -7.59
C MET A 13 51.05 9.97 -8.72
N LEU A 14 52.33 9.65 -8.96
CA LEU A 14 53.11 10.20 -10.09
C LEU A 14 54.07 9.20 -10.77
N SER A 15 53.51 8.19 -11.44
CA SER A 15 54.16 7.52 -12.59
C SER A 15 53.14 6.70 -13.40
N GLY A 16 52.64 7.23 -14.53
CA GLY A 16 51.57 6.55 -15.30
C GLY A 16 51.02 7.25 -16.57
N VAL A 17 51.80 8.14 -17.18
CA VAL A 17 51.72 8.73 -18.54
C VAL A 17 50.64 8.21 -19.55
N VAL A 18 49.75 9.13 -20.00
CA VAL A 18 49.07 9.24 -21.35
C VAL A 18 47.96 8.20 -21.65
N SER A 19 46.75 8.52 -22.18
CA SER A 19 46.12 9.76 -22.73
C SER A 19 44.62 9.85 -22.28
N THR A 20 43.69 10.74 -22.74
CA THR A 20 43.60 11.66 -23.90
C THR A 20 42.66 12.87 -23.61
N GLN A 21 42.39 13.69 -24.64
CA GLN A 21 41.36 14.75 -24.80
C GLN A 21 39.91 14.27 -24.58
N ALA A 22 38.88 15.11 -24.37
CA ALA A 22 38.76 16.52 -23.94
C ALA A 22 37.27 16.91 -23.87
N HIS A 23 36.88 17.75 -22.90
CA HIS A 23 36.00 18.95 -23.04
C HIS A 23 35.52 19.39 -21.64
N ALA A 24 35.72 20.67 -21.32
CA ALA A 24 35.19 21.27 -20.10
C ALA A 24 33.86 21.98 -20.40
N ALA A 25 32.92 21.89 -19.46
CA ALA A 25 31.79 22.81 -19.35
C ALA A 25 32.00 23.62 -18.07
N GLU A 26 31.91 24.93 -18.16
CA GLU A 26 32.05 25.84 -17.02
C GLU A 26 30.78 25.78 -16.16
N ILE A 27 30.94 25.71 -14.83
CA ILE A 27 29.86 25.96 -13.87
C ILE A 27 30.20 27.27 -13.16
N ASP A 28 29.33 28.26 -13.38
CA ASP A 28 29.42 29.58 -12.77
C ASP A 28 28.92 29.52 -11.32
N LEU A 29 29.77 29.88 -10.36
CA LEU A 29 29.44 29.95 -8.94
C LEU A 29 29.40 31.41 -8.49
N GLY A 30 28.21 32.00 -8.65
CA GLY A 30 27.89 33.34 -8.19
C GLY A 30 27.91 33.45 -6.66
N LEU A 31 29.07 33.82 -6.11
CA LEU A 31 29.19 34.32 -4.74
C LEU A 31 28.71 35.78 -4.67
N SER A 32 27.71 36.06 -3.83
CA SER A 32 27.49 37.41 -3.29
C SER A 32 27.59 37.38 -1.77
N ALA A 33 28.58 38.07 -1.22
CA ALA A 33 28.65 38.40 0.19
C ALA A 33 27.91 39.72 0.45
N ASP A 34 27.35 39.86 1.66
CA ASP A 34 27.26 41.07 2.49
C ASP A 34 26.27 40.79 3.65
N VAL A 35 26.33 41.35 4.85
CA VAL A 35 27.37 41.86 5.76
C VAL A 35 26.61 42.44 6.98
N GLU A 36 27.02 42.04 8.18
CA GLU A 36 26.87 42.69 9.50
C GLU A 36 25.52 43.06 10.19
N SER A 37 25.60 42.89 11.53
CA SER A 37 24.81 43.52 12.61
C SER A 37 23.41 42.93 12.91
N SER A 38 22.90 42.96 14.16
CA SER A 38 23.35 43.71 15.35
C SER A 38 23.23 42.94 16.69
N ILE A 39 23.77 43.55 17.74
CA ILE A 39 23.99 43.01 19.09
C ILE A 39 22.86 43.40 20.09
N ALA A 40 22.55 42.49 21.02
CA ALA A 40 22.08 42.67 22.41
C ALA A 40 20.63 43.05 22.81
N ASP A 41 20.38 42.68 24.09
CA ASP A 41 19.44 43.20 25.11
C ASP A 41 17.92 42.96 24.91
N ASN A 42 17.23 42.28 25.83
CA ASN A 42 17.24 42.55 27.28
C ASN A 42 16.87 41.37 28.19
N LEU A 43 17.33 41.46 29.43
CA LEU A 43 16.85 40.72 30.60
C LEU A 43 15.57 41.34 31.21
N ASP A 44 14.97 40.55 32.10
CA ASP A 44 14.45 40.98 33.43
C ASP A 44 12.91 41.16 33.65
N LYS A 45 12.45 40.58 34.77
CA LYS A 45 11.24 40.91 35.59
C LYS A 45 9.84 40.69 34.99
N HIS A 46 8.83 40.11 35.65
CA HIS A 46 8.46 39.93 37.07
C HIS A 46 7.58 38.66 37.17
N ASN A 47 7.66 37.77 38.17
CA ASN A 47 7.43 37.90 39.62
C ASN A 47 5.94 37.88 40.07
N GLU A 48 5.65 36.91 40.96
CA GLU A 48 4.64 36.89 42.03
C GLU A 48 3.16 36.45 41.81
N ARG A 49 2.74 35.53 42.72
CA ARG A 49 1.39 35.18 43.23
C ARG A 49 0.47 34.34 42.31
N GLY A 50 -0.20 33.29 42.77
CA GLY A 50 -0.21 32.60 44.09
C GLY A 50 -1.62 32.40 44.66
N SER A 51 -1.81 31.38 45.51
CA SER A 51 -3.06 31.03 46.22
C SER A 51 -4.21 30.52 45.31
N SER A 52 -5.14 29.66 45.74
CA SER A 52 -5.20 28.67 46.84
C SER A 52 -6.53 27.89 46.76
N ASP A 53 -6.65 26.80 47.53
CA ASP A 53 -7.91 26.20 48.04
C ASP A 53 -8.91 25.64 46.99
N GLU A 54 -9.82 24.70 47.26
CA GLU A 54 -10.09 23.71 48.31
C GLU A 54 -10.91 22.61 47.57
N GLU A 55 -10.60 21.32 47.70
CA GLU A 55 -11.27 20.34 48.58
C GLU A 55 -12.77 20.06 48.28
N ILE A 56 -13.24 18.87 48.72
CA ILE A 56 -14.63 18.50 49.06
C ILE A 56 -15.42 17.55 48.08
N LEU A 57 -15.56 16.31 48.60
CA LEU A 57 -16.70 15.36 48.54
C LEU A 57 -16.69 14.10 47.65
N SER A 58 -17.55 13.16 48.07
CA SER A 58 -17.35 11.71 48.09
C SER A 58 -18.63 10.91 47.83
N ALA A 59 -18.56 9.58 48.02
CA ALA A 59 -19.59 8.54 47.83
C ALA A 59 -19.88 8.16 46.36
N GLY A 60 -20.06 6.90 45.96
CA GLY A 60 -19.95 5.62 46.67
C GLY A 60 -21.29 4.92 46.97
N SER A 61 -21.62 3.86 46.21
CA SER A 61 -22.47 2.73 46.67
C SER A 61 -22.61 1.59 45.62
N GLU A 62 -22.27 0.38 46.06
CA GLU A 62 -23.06 -0.87 45.93
C GLU A 62 -23.36 -1.55 44.55
N ILE A 63 -22.70 -2.70 44.35
CA ILE A 63 -23.26 -4.08 44.33
C ILE A 63 -24.53 -4.36 43.51
N GLY A 64 -24.44 -5.38 42.65
CA GLY A 64 -25.60 -6.10 42.09
C GLY A 64 -25.23 -7.44 41.44
N ASP A 65 -25.21 -8.53 42.24
CA ASP A 65 -25.18 -9.91 41.70
C ASP A 65 -26.54 -10.28 41.10
N LYS A 66 -26.58 -11.06 40.00
CA LYS A 66 -26.98 -12.51 40.04
C LYS A 66 -27.31 -13.18 38.69
N ASP A 67 -27.11 -14.51 38.74
CA ASP A 67 -27.71 -15.61 37.94
C ASP A 67 -27.35 -15.67 36.42
N ILE A 68 -26.43 -16.55 36.00
CA ILE A 68 -26.50 -18.03 35.84
C ILE A 68 -27.36 -18.47 34.64
N LEU A 69 -26.70 -19.08 33.63
CA LEU A 69 -27.07 -20.43 33.15
C LEU A 69 -25.93 -21.12 32.38
N ASP A 70 -25.90 -22.45 32.51
CA ASP A 70 -24.85 -23.41 32.18
C ASP A 70 -24.90 -23.94 30.72
N ALA A 71 -23.74 -24.23 30.13
CA ALA A 71 -23.54 -25.38 29.22
C ALA A 71 -22.06 -25.81 29.17
N SER A 72 -21.81 -27.08 29.47
CA SER A 72 -20.48 -27.65 29.79
C SER A 72 -19.66 -28.22 28.62
N SER A 73 -18.33 -28.09 28.70
CA SER A 73 -17.30 -29.15 28.53
C SER A 73 -15.90 -28.52 28.42
N GLY A 74 -14.81 -29.07 28.97
CA GLY A 74 -14.67 -30.24 29.84
C GLY A 74 -13.39 -31.03 29.56
N MET A 75 -12.23 -30.62 30.12
CA MET A 75 -11.09 -31.50 30.42
C MET A 75 -10.13 -30.84 31.41
N GLU A 76 -9.54 -31.65 32.28
CA GLU A 76 -8.88 -31.25 33.53
C GLU A 76 -7.37 -31.05 33.39
N VAL A 77 -6.81 -30.13 34.20
CA VAL A 77 -5.45 -30.25 34.74
C VAL A 77 -5.51 -29.76 36.20
N GLU A 78 -5.19 -30.62 37.16
CA GLU A 78 -5.10 -30.24 38.57
C GLU A 78 -3.80 -29.47 38.84
N GLU A 79 -3.92 -28.31 39.49
CA GLU A 79 -2.79 -27.57 40.05
C GLU A 79 -2.96 -27.51 41.58
N VAL A 80 -2.15 -28.28 42.31
CA VAL A 80 -2.19 -28.33 43.78
C VAL A 80 -1.11 -27.42 44.35
N LEU A 81 -1.55 -26.35 45.01
CA LEU A 81 -0.70 -25.49 45.83
C LEU A 81 -0.44 -26.16 47.19
N GLU A 82 0.81 -26.54 47.46
CA GLU A 82 1.28 -26.82 48.82
C GLU A 82 2.40 -25.83 49.22
N GLU A 83 2.23 -25.18 50.37
CA GLU A 83 3.29 -24.39 51.00
C GLU A 83 4.41 -25.33 51.51
N PRO A 84 5.70 -25.04 51.25
CA PRO A 84 6.79 -25.87 51.75
C PRO A 84 6.99 -25.66 53.26
N GLY A 85 6.39 -26.56 54.04
CA GLY A 85 6.73 -26.72 55.46
C GLY A 85 8.21 -27.05 55.65
N LYS A 86 8.80 -26.55 56.74
CA LYS A 86 10.17 -26.91 57.16
C LYS A 86 10.32 -28.43 57.33
N VAL A 87 11.03 -29.06 56.41
CA VAL A 87 11.61 -30.39 56.62
C VAL A 87 13.07 -30.20 57.01
N GLU A 88 13.40 -30.49 58.27
CA GLU A 88 14.79 -30.62 58.70
C GLU A 88 15.41 -31.85 58.00
N ARG A 89 16.18 -31.61 56.93
CA ARG A 89 17.08 -32.64 56.39
C ARG A 89 18.35 -32.69 57.23
N SER A 90 18.83 -33.91 57.47
CA SER A 90 20.05 -34.22 58.21
C SER A 90 21.29 -33.62 57.54
N THR A 91 22.20 -33.09 58.36
CA THR A 91 23.42 -32.36 57.99
C THR A 91 24.55 -33.23 57.40
N GLU A 92 24.22 -34.22 56.57
CA GLU A 92 25.20 -35.11 55.92
C GLU A 92 25.07 -35.17 54.37
N ASP A 93 24.02 -34.58 53.77
CA ASP A 93 23.83 -34.53 52.31
C ASP A 93 24.30 -33.20 51.63
N GLU A 94 24.80 -32.21 52.39
CA GLU A 94 25.31 -30.93 51.84
C GLU A 94 26.79 -30.97 51.38
N LEU A 95 27.37 -32.16 51.22
CA LEU A 95 28.79 -32.36 50.87
C LEU A 95 28.99 -33.15 49.56
N ALA A 96 28.26 -32.80 48.49
CA ALA A 96 28.38 -33.51 47.20
C ALA A 96 28.18 -32.70 45.89
N ASP A 97 27.87 -31.40 45.89
CA ASP A 97 27.75 -30.61 44.64
C ASP A 97 28.91 -29.62 44.45
N ASN A 98 30.11 -30.17 44.17
CA ASN A 98 31.33 -29.42 43.84
C ASN A 98 31.30 -28.79 42.42
N ARG A 99 30.14 -28.34 41.94
CA ARG A 99 30.05 -27.65 40.64
C ARG A 99 30.65 -26.24 40.76
N PRO A 100 31.42 -25.77 39.76
CA PRO A 100 31.84 -24.37 39.73
C PRO A 100 30.63 -23.43 39.68
N GLU A 101 30.70 -22.36 40.46
CA GLU A 101 29.67 -21.32 40.49
C GLU A 101 29.66 -20.54 39.17
N LYS A 102 28.46 -20.31 38.59
CA LYS A 102 28.29 -19.58 37.34
C LYS A 102 28.33 -18.06 37.58
N VAL A 103 29.50 -17.58 37.99
CA VAL A 103 29.70 -16.18 38.43
C VAL A 103 29.73 -15.14 37.31
N ILE A 104 29.85 -15.56 36.05
CA ILE A 104 29.74 -14.68 34.88
C ILE A 104 28.47 -15.06 34.12
N PRO A 105 27.61 -14.11 33.72
CA PRO A 105 26.50 -14.41 32.81
C PRO A 105 26.97 -14.98 31.47
N VAL A 106 26.06 -15.66 30.77
CA VAL A 106 26.26 -16.05 29.36
C VAL A 106 26.03 -14.81 28.49
N ASP A 107 27.11 -14.21 28.01
CA ASP A 107 27.09 -13.07 27.09
C ASP A 107 28.44 -12.94 26.36
N PHE A 108 28.60 -11.87 25.58
CA PHE A 108 29.82 -11.49 24.86
C PHE A 108 30.70 -10.55 25.68
N TYR A 109 31.96 -10.94 25.87
CA TYR A 109 32.90 -10.19 26.71
C TYR A 109 34.22 -9.88 26.01
N ALA A 110 34.75 -8.70 26.34
CA ALA A 110 36.18 -8.41 26.26
C ALA A 110 36.83 -8.76 27.60
N LEU A 111 37.87 -9.60 27.58
CA LEU A 111 38.59 -9.99 28.79
C LEU A 111 39.75 -9.02 29.03
N GLN A 112 39.49 -7.92 29.75
CA GLN A 112 40.49 -6.93 30.13
C GLN A 112 41.50 -7.51 31.12
N SER A 113 42.79 -7.24 30.95
CA SER A 113 43.81 -7.59 31.94
C SER A 113 43.71 -6.70 33.18
N TRP A 114 43.78 -7.29 34.39
CA TRP A 114 43.82 -6.52 35.64
C TRP A 114 45.17 -5.83 35.89
N MET A 115 46.19 -6.13 35.08
CA MET A 115 47.45 -5.40 35.07
C MET A 115 47.30 -4.02 34.40
N ASN A 116 46.56 -3.97 33.30
CA ASN A 116 46.15 -2.74 32.62
C ASN A 116 44.89 -3.02 31.76
N THR A 117 43.78 -2.36 32.09
CA THR A 117 42.48 -2.54 31.43
C THR A 117 42.42 -2.03 29.99
N ASP A 118 43.42 -1.25 29.54
CA ASP A 118 43.58 -0.87 28.13
C ASP A 118 43.87 -2.07 27.21
N TYR A 119 44.27 -3.21 27.78
CA TYR A 119 44.62 -4.43 27.05
C TYR A 119 43.63 -5.55 27.33
N VAL A 120 43.20 -6.23 26.26
CA VAL A 120 42.23 -7.32 26.26
C VAL A 120 42.83 -8.57 25.62
N VAL A 121 42.26 -9.74 25.95
CA VAL A 121 42.52 -10.97 25.22
C VAL A 121 42.12 -10.81 23.75
N ASP A 122 43.00 -11.22 22.84
CA ASP A 122 42.94 -11.05 21.39
C ASP A 122 43.41 -12.34 20.71
N THR A 123 42.69 -12.80 19.68
CA THR A 123 43.17 -13.85 18.78
C THR A 123 44.05 -13.24 17.71
N ALA A 124 45.35 -13.58 17.72
CA ALA A 124 46.36 -12.96 16.88
C ALA A 124 45.95 -12.88 15.39
N PHE A 125 45.95 -11.66 14.86
CA PHE A 125 45.62 -11.34 13.46
C PHE A 125 44.25 -11.82 12.97
N ALA A 126 43.29 -12.05 13.88
CA ALA A 126 41.98 -12.65 13.58
C ALA A 126 42.08 -14.04 12.91
N SER A 127 43.16 -14.79 13.14
CA SER A 127 43.39 -16.05 12.46
C SER A 127 42.34 -17.11 12.81
N GLU A 128 41.72 -17.69 11.80
CA GLU A 128 40.81 -18.84 11.91
C GLU A 128 41.57 -20.18 12.09
N GLU A 129 42.90 -20.19 11.97
CA GLU A 129 43.69 -21.43 12.04
C GLU A 129 43.76 -22.00 13.47
N ASN A 130 43.63 -23.32 13.57
CA ASN A 130 43.92 -24.06 14.79
C ASN A 130 45.40 -23.85 15.20
N GLY A 131 45.62 -23.39 16.43
CA GLY A 131 46.95 -23.01 16.93
C GLY A 131 47.25 -21.51 16.87
N ALA A 132 46.31 -20.67 16.40
CA ALA A 132 46.45 -19.22 16.48
C ALA A 132 46.70 -18.77 17.93
N GLU A 133 47.72 -17.94 18.14
CA GLU A 133 48.17 -17.52 19.48
C GLU A 133 47.13 -16.60 20.14
N ILE A 134 46.81 -16.87 21.40
CA ILE A 134 45.98 -15.99 22.23
C ILE A 134 46.91 -15.10 23.06
N LEU A 135 46.76 -13.80 22.90
CA LEU A 135 47.65 -12.78 23.46
C LEU A 135 46.87 -11.58 23.99
N LEU A 136 47.55 -10.67 24.67
CA LEU A 136 47.01 -9.35 24.96
C LEU A 136 47.27 -8.39 23.79
N TRP A 137 46.23 -7.68 23.38
CA TRP A 137 46.34 -6.52 22.51
C TRP A 137 45.54 -5.35 23.07
N LYS A 138 45.87 -4.14 22.66
CA LYS A 138 45.11 -2.95 23.03
C LYS A 138 43.65 -3.12 22.61
N ASN A 139 42.71 -2.76 23.49
CA ASN A 139 41.29 -2.83 23.22
C ASN A 139 40.92 -1.83 22.10
N GLU A 140 40.67 -2.37 20.92
CA GLU A 140 40.32 -1.62 19.70
C GLU A 140 38.87 -1.91 19.27
N ASN A 141 38.14 -2.69 20.07
CA ASN A 141 36.76 -3.12 19.86
C ASN A 141 36.55 -4.01 18.63
N ASN A 142 37.58 -4.76 18.24
CA ASN A 142 37.53 -5.67 17.10
C ASN A 142 36.80 -7.00 17.44
N PRO A 143 36.09 -7.64 16.50
CA PRO A 143 35.39 -8.91 16.73
C PRO A 143 36.25 -10.06 17.26
N TRP A 144 37.51 -10.17 16.83
CA TRP A 144 38.46 -11.19 17.31
C TRP A 144 39.03 -10.91 18.72
N GLN A 145 38.65 -9.80 19.35
CA GLN A 145 38.90 -9.50 20.77
C GLN A 145 37.69 -9.83 21.66
N ARG A 146 36.69 -10.55 21.14
CA ARG A 146 35.42 -10.82 21.82
C ARG A 146 35.21 -12.32 21.96
N PHE A 147 34.76 -12.73 23.13
CA PHE A 147 34.53 -14.13 23.46
C PHE A 147 33.13 -14.32 24.07
N GLU A 148 32.38 -15.28 23.52
CA GLU A 148 31.12 -15.77 24.09
C GLU A 148 31.44 -16.79 25.20
N ILE A 149 30.78 -16.65 26.35
CA ILE A 149 30.84 -17.63 27.44
C ILE A 149 29.71 -18.63 27.27
N GLN A 150 30.03 -19.91 27.06
CA GLN A 150 29.04 -20.99 27.07
C GLN A 150 29.37 -22.01 28.17
N TYR A 151 28.48 -22.17 29.14
CA TYR A 151 28.61 -23.16 30.21
C TYR A 151 28.15 -24.56 29.78
N ASP A 152 28.80 -25.59 30.33
CA ASP A 152 28.32 -26.97 30.29
C ASP A 152 27.46 -27.32 31.52
N ASN A 153 27.05 -28.60 31.60
CA ASN A 153 26.23 -29.17 32.67
C ASN A 153 27.01 -29.41 33.97
N GLU A 154 28.34 -29.41 33.91
CA GLU A 154 29.26 -29.61 35.04
C GLU A 154 29.61 -28.28 35.73
N GLY A 155 29.38 -27.14 35.05
CA GLY A 155 29.60 -25.78 35.54
C GLY A 155 30.88 -25.13 35.00
N TYR A 156 31.62 -25.81 34.13
CA TYR A 156 32.71 -25.19 33.37
C TYR A 156 32.16 -24.42 32.17
N PHE A 157 32.91 -23.46 31.65
CA PHE A 157 32.62 -22.76 30.40
C PHE A 157 33.76 -22.85 29.38
N ILE A 158 33.41 -22.64 28.13
CA ILE A 158 34.34 -22.30 27.05
C ILE A 158 34.33 -20.78 26.82
N LEU A 159 35.43 -20.26 26.28
CA LEU A 159 35.51 -18.90 25.73
C LEU A 159 35.64 -19.02 24.22
N GLN A 160 34.54 -18.82 23.50
CA GLN A 160 34.48 -18.97 22.05
C GLN A 160 34.66 -17.61 21.37
N ASN A 161 35.68 -17.46 20.54
CA ASN A 161 35.95 -16.23 19.81
C ASN A 161 34.83 -15.93 18.81
N CYS A 162 34.40 -14.67 18.75
CA CYS A 162 33.21 -14.29 17.97
C CYS A 162 33.47 -14.26 16.46
N GLU A 163 34.67 -13.85 16.05
CA GLU A 163 35.05 -13.74 14.65
C GLU A 163 35.35 -15.11 14.04
N THR A 164 36.18 -15.90 14.70
CA THR A 164 36.71 -17.16 14.15
C THR A 164 35.86 -18.38 14.50
N GLY A 165 35.09 -18.31 15.59
CA GLY A 165 34.35 -19.45 16.14
C GLY A 165 35.20 -20.49 16.87
N GLY A 166 36.52 -20.33 16.95
CA GLY A 166 37.39 -21.21 17.76
C GLY A 166 37.29 -20.89 19.27
N VAL A 167 37.76 -21.80 20.13
CA VAL A 167 37.74 -21.63 21.60
C VAL A 167 39.15 -21.48 22.18
N LEU A 168 39.28 -20.82 23.33
CA LEU A 168 40.52 -20.85 24.12
C LEU A 168 40.85 -22.29 24.54
N ASP A 169 42.02 -22.74 24.11
CA ASP A 169 42.54 -24.10 24.26
C ASP A 169 43.98 -24.04 24.81
N ILE A 170 44.31 -24.93 25.73
CA ILE A 170 45.68 -25.08 26.24
C ILE A 170 46.47 -25.98 25.27
N GLU A 171 47.53 -25.43 24.67
CA GLU A 171 48.24 -26.03 23.54
C GLU A 171 48.66 -27.49 23.80
N GLY A 172 48.32 -28.38 22.85
CA GLY A 172 48.62 -29.82 22.93
C GLY A 172 47.90 -30.55 24.08
N ALA A 173 46.88 -29.92 24.68
CA ALA A 173 46.19 -30.37 25.88
C ALA A 173 47.09 -30.61 27.11
N SER A 174 48.24 -29.91 27.21
CA SER A 174 49.18 -30.09 28.32
C SER A 174 48.66 -29.49 29.64
N ASP A 175 49.08 -30.09 30.76
CA ASP A 175 48.89 -29.58 32.13
C ASP A 175 50.18 -28.95 32.71
N ALA A 176 51.22 -28.75 31.88
CA ALA A 176 52.47 -28.13 32.32
C ALA A 176 52.33 -26.61 32.49
N PRO A 177 52.69 -26.02 33.65
CA PRO A 177 52.78 -24.57 33.81
C PRO A 177 53.72 -23.94 32.79
N GLY A 178 53.31 -22.81 32.21
CA GLY A 178 53.96 -22.14 31.08
C GLY A 178 53.47 -22.58 29.69
N THR A 179 52.55 -23.56 29.60
CA THR A 179 51.94 -23.94 28.31
C THR A 179 51.09 -22.80 27.77
N ARG A 180 51.23 -22.51 26.48
CA ARG A 180 50.55 -21.43 25.77
C ARG A 180 49.04 -21.67 25.64
N ILE A 181 48.31 -20.58 25.56
CA ILE A 181 46.92 -20.57 25.14
C ILE A 181 46.87 -20.29 23.64
N VAL A 182 46.16 -21.14 22.94
CA VAL A 182 45.88 -21.01 21.51
C VAL A 182 44.37 -21.04 21.29
N GLN A 183 43.95 -20.68 20.09
CA GLN A 183 42.62 -20.97 19.61
C GLN A 183 42.59 -22.37 18.98
N TRP A 184 41.52 -23.12 19.24
CA TRP A 184 41.27 -24.40 18.56
C TRP A 184 39.79 -24.65 18.30
N GLU A 185 39.48 -25.51 17.34
CA GLU A 185 38.16 -26.08 17.13
C GLU A 185 37.65 -26.77 18.42
N ARG A 186 36.38 -26.55 18.76
CA ARG A 186 35.78 -27.11 19.98
C ARG A 186 35.76 -28.64 19.94
N ASN A 187 36.61 -29.26 20.75
CA ASN A 187 36.74 -30.72 20.89
C ASN A 187 36.16 -31.25 22.22
N GLY A 188 35.84 -30.37 23.18
CA GLY A 188 35.24 -30.73 24.47
C GLY A 188 36.22 -31.30 25.49
N GLY A 189 37.53 -31.28 25.19
CA GLY A 189 38.59 -31.72 26.08
C GLY A 189 38.77 -30.83 27.32
N LYS A 190 39.43 -31.38 28.34
CA LYS A 190 39.68 -30.69 29.64
C LYS A 190 40.48 -29.39 29.46
N ASN A 191 41.32 -29.34 28.42
CA ASN A 191 42.10 -28.20 27.95
C ASN A 191 41.30 -27.01 27.40
N GLN A 192 40.01 -27.17 27.09
CA GLN A 192 39.11 -26.10 26.65
C GLN A 192 38.14 -25.61 27.75
N LYS A 193 38.16 -26.26 28.93
CA LYS A 193 37.23 -26.01 30.02
C LYS A 193 37.82 -25.06 31.05
N TRP A 194 37.06 -24.02 31.37
CA TRP A 194 37.43 -22.96 32.30
C TRP A 194 36.38 -22.78 33.39
N ARG A 195 36.77 -22.28 34.57
CA ARG A 195 35.84 -21.83 35.62
C ARG A 195 36.29 -20.49 36.17
N ALA A 196 35.35 -19.65 36.56
CA ALA A 196 35.63 -18.30 37.05
C ALA A 196 35.53 -18.26 38.58
N VAL A 197 36.39 -17.46 39.20
CA VAL A 197 36.36 -17.18 40.64
C VAL A 197 36.38 -15.67 40.84
N ASN A 198 35.35 -15.14 41.49
CA ASN A 198 35.30 -13.74 41.90
C ASN A 198 36.29 -13.49 43.04
N ASN A 199 37.22 -12.56 42.85
CA ASN A 199 38.15 -12.12 43.87
C ASN A 199 37.56 -10.97 44.70
N SER A 200 38.05 -10.78 45.93
CA SER A 200 37.58 -9.74 46.84
C SER A 200 37.91 -8.30 46.40
N ASP A 201 38.74 -8.13 45.37
CA ASP A 201 39.03 -6.83 44.74
C ASP A 201 38.14 -6.53 43.52
N GLY A 202 37.17 -7.41 43.20
CA GLY A 202 36.28 -7.27 42.05
C GLY A 202 36.86 -7.77 40.72
N SER A 203 38.07 -8.31 40.71
CA SER A 203 38.61 -9.03 39.56
C SER A 203 38.12 -10.48 39.50
N ILE A 204 38.27 -11.13 38.35
CA ILE A 204 37.95 -12.53 38.12
C ILE A 204 39.23 -13.30 37.79
N SER A 205 39.44 -14.42 38.48
CA SER A 205 40.45 -15.41 38.10
C SER A 205 39.82 -16.47 37.21
N VAL A 206 40.41 -16.75 36.05
CA VAL A 206 39.96 -17.79 35.10
C VAL A 206 40.80 -19.04 35.31
N LEU A 207 40.24 -20.04 35.98
CA LEU A 207 40.93 -21.28 36.33
C LEU A 207 40.69 -22.33 35.24
N SER A 208 41.71 -23.12 34.92
CA SER A 208 41.53 -24.29 34.06
C SER A 208 40.71 -25.36 34.80
N ALA A 209 40.10 -26.27 34.05
CA ALA A 209 39.66 -27.54 34.61
C ALA A 209 40.85 -28.39 35.11
N TYR A 210 42.07 -28.20 34.59
CA TYR A 210 43.28 -28.80 35.14
C TYR A 210 43.60 -28.27 36.54
N ASP A 211 43.89 -29.20 37.44
CA ASP A 211 43.87 -28.96 38.88
C ASP A 211 45.03 -28.03 39.28
N GLY A 212 44.70 -26.91 39.94
CA GLY A 212 45.69 -25.94 40.42
C GLY A 212 46.24 -24.96 39.37
N LEU A 213 45.65 -24.90 38.16
CA LEU A 213 46.12 -24.02 37.09
C LEU A 213 45.15 -22.86 36.78
N ALA A 214 45.71 -21.70 36.47
CA ALA A 214 45.01 -20.47 36.08
C ALA A 214 45.52 -19.92 34.75
N LEU A 215 44.62 -19.29 34.00
CA LEU A 215 44.94 -18.42 32.89
C LEU A 215 45.81 -17.26 33.39
N SER A 216 46.95 -17.03 32.76
CA SER A 216 47.93 -16.02 33.14
C SER A 216 48.49 -15.34 31.90
N VAL A 217 48.84 -14.06 32.02
CA VAL A 217 49.65 -13.38 31.01
C VAL A 217 51.13 -13.73 31.24
N GLU A 218 51.86 -14.06 30.18
CA GLU A 218 53.26 -14.47 30.28
C GLU A 218 54.17 -13.30 30.69
N GLY A 219 55.03 -13.52 31.69
CA GLY A 219 56.05 -12.56 32.11
C GLY A 219 55.55 -11.29 32.81
N ASP A 220 54.30 -11.29 33.30
CA ASP A 220 53.67 -10.19 34.07
C ASP A 220 53.67 -8.81 33.37
N LYS A 221 53.43 -8.79 32.06
CA LYS A 221 53.38 -7.56 31.24
C LYS A 221 52.06 -7.41 30.51
N ALA A 222 51.52 -6.19 30.49
CA ALA A 222 50.38 -5.82 29.63
C ALA A 222 50.87 -4.86 28.53
N GLU A 223 51.30 -5.45 27.42
CA GLU A 223 51.68 -4.75 26.19
C GLU A 223 51.18 -5.52 24.96
N ASN A 224 51.15 -4.89 23.78
CA ASN A 224 50.69 -5.53 22.54
C ASN A 224 51.57 -6.75 22.24
N GLY A 225 50.95 -7.93 22.17
CA GLY A 225 51.61 -9.20 21.90
C GLY A 225 52.07 -9.98 23.12
N SER A 226 51.72 -9.59 24.36
CA SER A 226 52.01 -10.41 25.55
C SER A 226 51.22 -11.73 25.51
N PRO A 227 51.85 -12.91 25.41
CA PRO A 227 51.12 -14.19 25.27
C PRO A 227 50.31 -14.54 26.52
N LEU A 228 49.26 -15.35 26.34
CA LEU A 228 48.59 -16.02 27.45
C LEU A 228 49.11 -17.45 27.61
N VAL A 229 49.22 -17.90 28.86
CA VAL A 229 49.68 -19.22 29.29
C VAL A 229 48.81 -19.74 30.44
N ILE A 230 48.89 -21.03 30.76
CA ILE A 230 48.48 -21.56 32.07
C ILE A 230 49.65 -21.51 33.07
N CYS A 231 49.38 -21.10 34.31
CA CYS A 231 50.34 -21.11 35.42
C CYS A 231 49.73 -21.72 36.68
N GLU A 232 50.56 -22.09 37.67
CA GLU A 232 50.07 -22.44 39.01
C GLU A 232 49.29 -21.25 39.62
N VAL A 233 48.18 -21.53 40.31
CA VAL A 233 47.32 -20.49 40.93
C VAL A 233 48.09 -19.69 41.98
N ASP A 234 48.32 -18.41 41.71
CA ASP A 234 48.79 -17.42 42.68
C ASP A 234 47.69 -16.39 42.96
N ALA A 235 47.09 -16.49 44.14
CA ALA A 235 46.08 -15.58 44.62
C ALA A 235 46.55 -14.11 44.70
N ASN A 236 47.84 -13.81 44.61
CA ASN A 236 48.41 -12.45 44.61
C ASN A 236 48.78 -11.92 43.22
N SER A 237 48.87 -12.79 42.21
CA SER A 237 49.27 -12.38 40.87
C SER A 237 48.20 -11.49 40.23
N LYS A 238 48.63 -10.38 39.62
CA LYS A 238 47.76 -9.55 38.77
C LYS A 238 47.67 -10.07 37.34
N ALA A 239 48.61 -10.88 36.88
CA ALA A 239 48.60 -11.48 35.55
C ALA A 239 47.55 -12.58 35.40
N GLN A 240 47.10 -13.16 36.52
CA GLN A 240 46.02 -14.18 36.58
C GLN A 240 44.62 -13.59 36.81
N ARG A 241 44.50 -12.26 36.81
CA ARG A 241 43.27 -11.53 37.10
C ARG A 241 42.77 -10.79 35.86
N PHE A 242 41.48 -10.88 35.62
CA PHE A 242 40.80 -10.29 34.47
C PHE A 242 39.55 -9.52 34.91
N ARG A 243 39.10 -8.61 34.05
CA ARG A 243 37.77 -8.00 34.14
C ARG A 243 37.00 -8.33 32.86
N PHE A 244 35.83 -8.91 33.02
CA PHE A 244 34.93 -9.22 31.91
C PHE A 244 34.08 -7.98 31.63
N GLU A 245 34.43 -7.26 30.57
CA GLU A 245 33.68 -6.10 30.09
C GLU A 245 32.64 -6.56 29.08
N ALA A 246 31.36 -6.40 29.41
CA ALA A 246 30.26 -6.74 28.51
C ALA A 246 30.32 -5.85 27.27
N PHE A 247 30.18 -6.46 26.09
CA PHE A 247 30.23 -5.74 24.83
C PHE A 247 28.98 -4.88 24.61
N SER A 248 29.17 -3.67 24.10
CA SER A 248 28.12 -2.85 23.53
C SER A 248 28.51 -2.36 22.14
N VAL A 249 27.59 -2.49 21.18
CA VAL A 249 27.73 -1.84 19.88
C VAL A 249 27.49 -0.34 20.08
N PRO A 250 28.36 0.56 19.58
CA PRO A 250 28.08 1.98 19.59
C PRO A 250 26.76 2.28 18.89
N ALA A 251 26.01 3.25 19.40
CA ALA A 251 24.87 3.80 18.67
C ALA A 251 25.32 4.26 17.28
N SER A 252 24.44 4.08 16.29
CA SER A 252 24.63 4.57 14.93
C SER A 252 24.72 6.10 14.92
N GLU A 253 25.27 6.64 13.84
CA GLU A 253 24.94 8.01 13.44
C GLU A 253 23.64 7.98 12.62
N ARG A 254 22.93 9.12 12.52
CA ARG A 254 21.75 9.24 11.63
C ARG A 254 22.23 9.43 10.19
N ILE A 255 22.61 8.32 9.56
CA ILE A 255 23.24 8.23 8.24
C ILE A 255 22.24 8.44 7.10
N VAL A 256 21.06 7.84 7.19
CA VAL A 256 19.94 8.03 6.26
C VAL A 256 18.78 8.77 6.95
N ALA A 257 18.00 9.51 6.17
CA ALA A 257 16.77 10.12 6.64
C ALA A 257 15.71 9.04 6.93
N ASP A 258 14.65 9.43 7.63
CA ASP A 258 13.48 8.56 7.77
C ASP A 258 12.72 8.55 6.43
N GLY A 259 12.36 7.36 5.94
CA GLY A 259 11.81 7.22 4.59
C GLY A 259 11.76 5.78 4.11
N VAL A 260 11.14 5.55 2.94
CA VAL A 260 11.06 4.24 2.30
C VAL A 260 12.21 4.04 1.32
N TYR A 261 12.91 2.91 1.46
CA TYR A 261 14.07 2.54 0.67
C TYR A 261 13.92 1.14 0.08
N THR A 262 14.48 0.96 -1.12
CA THR A 262 14.89 -0.35 -1.62
C THR A 262 16.27 -0.66 -1.05
N VAL A 263 16.44 -1.83 -0.45
CA VAL A 263 17.73 -2.29 0.12
C VAL A 263 18.37 -3.25 -0.86
N SER A 264 19.35 -2.79 -1.64
CA SER A 264 20.03 -3.60 -2.66
C SER A 264 21.38 -4.13 -2.16
N SER A 265 21.80 -5.31 -2.62
CA SER A 265 23.19 -5.73 -2.42
C SER A 265 24.10 -4.86 -3.29
N ARG A 266 25.24 -4.43 -2.71
CA ARG A 266 26.24 -3.64 -3.42
C ARG A 266 26.74 -4.31 -4.70
N ALA A 267 27.01 -5.62 -4.67
CA ALA A 267 27.56 -6.35 -5.81
C ALA A 267 26.53 -6.64 -6.93
N ALA A 268 25.23 -6.59 -6.63
CA ALA A 268 24.17 -6.75 -7.63
C ALA A 268 22.96 -5.88 -7.27
N ARG A 269 22.88 -4.69 -7.84
CA ARG A 269 21.82 -3.71 -7.53
C ARG A 269 20.40 -4.16 -7.89
N ASN A 270 20.27 -5.14 -8.77
CA ASN A 270 18.98 -5.77 -9.07
C ASN A 270 18.58 -6.85 -8.05
N ILE A 271 19.46 -7.25 -7.14
CA ILE A 271 19.19 -8.19 -6.04
C ILE A 271 18.94 -7.38 -4.76
N VAL A 272 17.69 -7.42 -4.30
CA VAL A 272 17.15 -6.58 -3.22
C VAL A 272 16.57 -7.43 -2.10
N LEU A 273 16.59 -6.89 -0.88
CA LEU A 273 15.95 -7.50 0.28
C LEU A 273 14.44 -7.65 0.03
N ASP A 274 13.85 -8.76 0.49
CA ASP A 274 12.49 -9.18 0.22
C ASP A 274 11.94 -9.98 1.42
N VAL A 275 10.74 -9.66 1.90
CA VAL A 275 10.00 -10.54 2.80
C VAL A 275 9.28 -11.59 1.98
N ALA A 276 9.72 -12.84 2.11
CA ALA A 276 9.41 -13.92 1.19
C ALA A 276 7.90 -14.04 0.86
N GLY A 277 7.55 -13.82 -0.40
CA GLY A 277 6.23 -14.14 -0.95
C GLY A 277 5.09 -13.25 -0.46
N ASP A 278 5.37 -11.98 -0.14
CA ASP A 278 4.41 -11.00 0.41
C ASP A 278 3.70 -11.51 1.70
N HIS A 279 4.31 -12.45 2.43
CA HIS A 279 3.71 -13.00 3.64
C HIS A 279 3.59 -11.92 4.72
N LEU A 280 2.38 -11.73 5.25
CA LEU A 280 2.06 -10.68 6.24
C LEU A 280 2.22 -11.13 7.70
N SER A 281 2.58 -12.40 7.93
CA SER A 281 2.67 -13.03 9.26
C SER A 281 3.97 -12.72 9.99
N ASN A 282 3.95 -12.77 11.32
CA ASN A 282 5.17 -12.91 12.13
C ASN A 282 5.92 -14.18 11.73
N GLY A 283 7.25 -14.14 11.71
CA GLY A 283 8.09 -15.26 11.26
C GLY A 283 8.16 -15.44 9.74
N ALA A 284 7.64 -14.49 8.95
CA ALA A 284 7.87 -14.51 7.50
C ALA A 284 9.34 -14.16 7.21
N ASN A 285 10.01 -15.04 6.47
CA ASN A 285 11.45 -15.03 6.28
C ASN A 285 11.94 -13.85 5.43
N VAL A 286 13.07 -13.24 5.81
CA VAL A 286 13.76 -12.24 4.99
C VAL A 286 14.83 -12.92 4.12
N LEU A 287 14.81 -12.63 2.84
CA LEU A 287 15.77 -13.13 1.85
C LEU A 287 16.06 -12.03 0.82
N VAL A 288 16.79 -12.33 -0.25
CA VAL A 288 16.92 -11.43 -1.40
C VAL A 288 16.27 -11.98 -2.66
N ARG A 289 15.75 -11.10 -3.51
CA ARG A 289 15.12 -11.39 -4.81
C ARG A 289 15.56 -10.44 -5.91
N GLU A 290 15.30 -10.80 -7.16
CA GLU A 290 15.27 -9.81 -8.24
C GLU A 290 14.23 -8.70 -7.94
N ASN A 291 14.63 -7.43 -8.17
CA ASN A 291 13.81 -6.25 -7.89
C ASN A 291 12.62 -6.16 -8.86
N ALA A 292 11.47 -6.65 -8.40
CA ALA A 292 10.17 -6.52 -9.06
C ALA A 292 9.42 -5.25 -8.62
N GLY A 293 9.89 -4.59 -7.56
CA GLY A 293 9.36 -3.33 -7.06
C GLY A 293 8.15 -3.43 -6.14
N GLN A 294 7.74 -4.65 -5.81
CA GLN A 294 6.62 -4.98 -4.93
C GLN A 294 6.80 -4.47 -3.48
N PRO A 295 5.71 -4.27 -2.70
CA PRO A 295 5.80 -3.75 -1.33
C PRO A 295 6.63 -4.59 -0.35
N SER A 296 6.83 -5.89 -0.58
CA SER A 296 7.74 -6.71 0.25
C SER A 296 9.23 -6.42 0.03
N GLN A 297 9.58 -5.67 -1.04
CA GLN A 297 10.94 -5.26 -1.42
C GLN A 297 11.23 -3.79 -1.07
N ARG A 298 10.48 -3.24 -0.11
CA ARG A 298 10.51 -1.84 0.26
C ARG A 298 10.44 -1.73 1.78
N PHE A 299 11.32 -0.92 2.34
CA PHE A 299 11.52 -0.87 3.78
C PHE A 299 11.52 0.57 4.27
N TYR A 300 10.65 0.88 5.23
CA TYR A 300 10.65 2.16 5.93
C TYR A 300 11.72 2.14 7.02
N PHE A 301 12.74 2.98 6.85
CA PHE A 301 13.77 3.22 7.85
C PHE A 301 13.27 4.33 8.79
N LYS A 302 13.28 4.04 10.09
CA LYS A 302 12.91 4.99 11.14
C LYS A 302 14.05 5.17 12.12
N TRP A 303 14.44 6.41 12.38
CA TRP A 303 15.47 6.72 13.37
C TRP A 303 14.88 6.75 14.78
N VAL A 304 15.43 5.93 15.69
CA VAL A 304 14.97 5.80 17.09
C VAL A 304 16.17 5.71 18.02
N ASP A 305 16.44 6.79 18.78
CA ASP A 305 17.40 6.85 19.90
C ASP A 305 18.78 6.20 19.65
N GLY A 306 19.37 6.46 18.49
CA GLY A 306 20.70 5.93 18.12
C GLY A 306 20.67 4.65 17.27
N TYR A 307 19.50 4.18 16.87
CA TYR A 307 19.31 2.98 16.07
C TYR A 307 18.32 3.23 14.93
N TYR A 308 18.37 2.38 13.92
CA TYR A 308 17.29 2.24 12.95
C TYR A 308 16.35 1.11 13.34
N GLU A 309 15.06 1.38 13.18
CA GLU A 309 14.02 0.37 13.03
C GLU A 309 13.67 0.30 11.54
N ILE A 310 13.56 -0.91 10.98
CA ILE A 310 13.41 -1.11 9.54
C ILE A 310 12.14 -1.93 9.32
N ALA A 311 11.08 -1.32 8.77
CA ALA A 311 9.76 -1.93 8.62
C ALA A 311 9.47 -2.33 7.16
N CYS A 312 9.07 -3.58 6.93
CA CYS A 312 8.56 -4.04 5.64
C CYS A 312 7.26 -3.32 5.30
N LEU A 313 7.23 -2.72 4.11
CA LEU A 313 6.12 -1.89 3.64
C LEU A 313 4.84 -2.70 3.36
N ALA A 314 4.96 -3.97 2.96
CA ALA A 314 3.80 -4.85 2.75
C ALA A 314 3.02 -5.14 4.04
N SER A 315 3.68 -5.20 5.19
CA SER A 315 3.13 -5.79 6.43
C SER A 315 3.11 -4.85 7.64
N GLY A 316 3.85 -3.73 7.61
CA GLY A 316 4.12 -2.83 8.73
C GLY A 316 5.08 -3.39 9.80
N LYS A 317 5.45 -4.66 9.67
CA LYS A 317 6.30 -5.42 10.61
C LYS A 317 7.77 -5.09 10.39
N VAL A 318 8.58 -5.25 11.44
CA VAL A 318 9.98 -4.86 11.44
C VAL A 318 10.90 -6.06 11.23
N LEU A 319 12.07 -5.83 10.62
CA LEU A 319 13.16 -6.78 10.57
C LEU A 319 13.53 -7.18 12.00
N ASP A 320 13.44 -8.48 12.28
CA ASP A 320 13.67 -9.09 13.58
C ASP A 320 14.71 -10.22 13.44
N ILE A 321 15.50 -10.44 14.48
CA ILE A 321 16.46 -11.54 14.58
C ILE A 321 15.78 -12.65 15.36
N GLU A 322 15.42 -13.74 14.65
CA GLU A 322 14.49 -14.76 15.11
C GLU A 322 14.74 -15.19 16.57
N ALA A 323 13.69 -15.11 17.39
CA ALA A 323 13.71 -15.45 18.81
C ALA A 323 14.80 -14.74 19.64
N SER A 324 15.24 -13.53 19.22
CA SER A 324 16.37 -12.81 19.83
C SER A 324 17.67 -13.61 19.85
N SER A 325 17.87 -14.49 18.86
CA SER A 325 19.00 -15.42 18.81
C SER A 325 20.33 -14.69 18.59
N ARG A 326 21.24 -14.85 19.55
CA ARG A 326 22.61 -14.32 19.52
C ARG A 326 23.60 -15.19 18.72
N LYS A 327 23.14 -16.31 18.13
CA LYS A 327 23.99 -17.31 17.47
C LYS A 327 24.44 -16.85 16.08
N ARG A 328 25.60 -17.35 15.63
CA ARG A 328 26.01 -17.26 14.22
C ARG A 328 25.01 -18.02 13.34
N GLY A 329 24.60 -17.43 12.23
CA GLY A 329 23.56 -17.97 11.35
C GLY A 329 22.14 -17.88 11.93
N ALA A 330 21.90 -17.03 12.93
CA ALA A 330 20.53 -16.72 13.35
C ALA A 330 19.75 -16.13 12.17
N ASN A 331 18.49 -16.55 12.01
CA ASN A 331 17.67 -16.11 10.90
C ASN A 331 17.22 -14.66 11.07
N VAL A 332 16.97 -13.97 9.96
CA VAL A 332 16.27 -12.68 9.97
C VAL A 332 14.88 -12.89 9.37
N ASP A 333 13.87 -12.58 10.17
CA ASP A 333 12.45 -12.64 9.79
C ASP A 333 11.81 -11.25 9.95
N GLN A 334 10.51 -11.15 9.71
CA GLN A 334 9.73 -10.01 10.16
C GLN A 334 8.92 -10.38 11.41
N TRP A 335 8.81 -9.43 12.34
CA TRP A 335 7.95 -9.56 13.51
C TRP A 335 7.20 -8.26 13.84
N GLU A 336 6.11 -8.41 14.59
CA GLU A 336 5.38 -7.30 15.17
C GLU A 336 6.29 -6.44 16.08
N ARG A 337 6.15 -5.13 15.98
CA ARG A 337 7.02 -4.16 16.65
C ARG A 337 6.87 -4.26 18.17
N ASN A 338 7.92 -4.73 18.84
CA ASN A 338 8.02 -4.85 20.29
C ASN A 338 9.10 -3.94 20.91
N GLY A 339 9.97 -3.34 20.09
CA GLY A 339 11.00 -2.40 20.52
C GLY A 339 12.25 -3.04 21.14
N GLY A 340 12.35 -4.38 21.12
CA GLY A 340 13.51 -5.13 21.56
C GLY A 340 14.75 -4.89 20.70
N MET A 341 15.93 -5.19 21.25
CA MET A 341 17.22 -4.95 20.58
C MET A 341 17.46 -5.86 19.36
N ASN A 342 16.68 -6.92 19.20
CA ASN A 342 16.58 -7.76 18.00
C ASN A 342 15.87 -7.05 16.83
N GLN A 343 15.16 -5.94 17.08
CA GLN A 343 14.48 -5.11 16.08
C GLN A 343 15.16 -3.75 15.87
N ARG A 344 16.41 -3.63 16.33
CA ARG A 344 17.23 -2.41 16.24
C ARG A 344 18.46 -2.71 15.40
N TRP A 345 18.85 -1.74 14.58
CA TRP A 345 19.94 -1.88 13.62
C TRP A 345 20.87 -0.67 13.69
N VAL A 346 22.18 -0.92 13.75
CA VAL A 346 23.23 0.09 13.68
C VAL A 346 23.77 0.09 12.25
N LEU A 347 23.73 1.23 11.55
CA LEU A 347 24.28 1.33 10.21
C LEU A 347 25.75 1.73 10.29
N VAL A 348 26.63 0.91 9.72
CA VAL A 348 28.06 1.23 9.61
C VAL A 348 28.44 1.34 8.15
N ARG A 349 28.99 2.51 7.78
CA ARG A 349 29.50 2.77 6.43
C ARG A 349 30.67 1.83 6.12
N VAL A 350 30.55 1.06 5.05
CA VAL A 350 31.62 0.20 4.51
C VAL A 350 32.35 0.94 3.39
N GLU A 351 31.60 1.62 2.50
CA GLU A 351 32.11 2.50 1.43
C GLU A 351 31.18 3.71 1.18
N ASP A 352 31.44 4.51 0.15
CA ASP A 352 30.76 5.79 -0.12
C ASP A 352 29.23 5.70 -0.26
N ASP A 353 28.68 4.56 -0.71
CA ASP A 353 27.24 4.34 -0.87
C ASP A 353 26.72 3.00 -0.31
N ALA A 354 27.54 2.29 0.46
CA ALA A 354 27.21 0.96 0.99
C ALA A 354 27.47 0.82 2.50
N PHE A 355 26.56 0.12 3.18
CA PHE A 355 26.47 0.00 4.64
C PHE A 355 26.28 -1.46 5.08
N ALA A 356 26.84 -1.80 6.24
CA ALA A 356 26.49 -3.00 6.97
C ALA A 356 25.41 -2.68 8.00
N LEU A 357 24.41 -3.57 8.13
CA LEU A 357 23.35 -3.48 9.12
C LEU A 357 23.75 -4.35 10.32
N ILE A 358 24.18 -3.74 11.42
CA ILE A 358 24.74 -4.43 12.59
C ILE A 358 23.68 -4.54 13.70
N SER A 359 23.53 -5.74 14.28
CA SER A 359 22.71 -5.95 15.47
C SER A 359 23.41 -5.38 16.71
N PRO A 360 22.75 -4.51 17.50
CA PRO A 360 23.32 -3.98 18.74
C PRO A 360 23.43 -5.03 19.85
N MET A 361 22.86 -6.23 19.66
CA MET A 361 22.89 -7.31 20.65
C MET A 361 24.28 -7.93 20.82
N ASN A 362 24.97 -8.19 19.70
CA ASN A 362 26.22 -8.96 19.66
C ASN A 362 27.23 -8.47 18.61
N GLY A 363 26.90 -7.46 17.79
CA GLY A 363 27.81 -6.93 16.77
C GLY A 363 27.89 -7.75 15.48
N TYR A 364 27.09 -8.80 15.31
CA TYR A 364 26.92 -9.46 14.01
C TYR A 364 26.13 -8.55 13.06
N CYS A 365 26.29 -8.76 11.76
CA CYS A 365 25.58 -8.02 10.73
C CYS A 365 24.67 -8.90 9.88
N LEU A 366 23.75 -8.24 9.17
CA LEU A 366 22.95 -8.84 8.11
C LEU A 366 23.88 -9.35 7.00
N ASP A 367 23.73 -10.63 6.68
CA ASP A 367 24.62 -11.38 5.79
C ASP A 367 23.78 -12.23 4.84
N LEU A 368 24.10 -12.20 3.55
CA LEU A 368 23.49 -13.10 2.56
C LEU A 368 24.21 -14.45 2.60
N ALA A 369 23.44 -15.49 2.94
CA ALA A 369 23.96 -16.77 3.38
C ALA A 369 24.94 -17.42 2.40
N GLY A 370 26.03 -17.97 2.94
CA GLY A 370 27.06 -18.65 2.15
C GLY A 370 27.95 -17.73 1.31
N GLY A 371 27.90 -16.41 1.53
CA GLY A 371 28.68 -15.44 0.75
C GLY A 371 28.11 -15.18 -0.65
N GLN A 372 26.83 -15.50 -0.89
CA GLN A 372 26.23 -15.48 -2.23
C GLN A 372 25.30 -14.28 -2.42
N VAL A 373 25.35 -13.68 -3.63
CA VAL A 373 24.46 -12.59 -4.05
C VAL A 373 23.67 -13.07 -5.26
N LEU A 374 22.62 -13.86 -5.00
CA LEU A 374 21.75 -14.50 -6.01
C LEU A 374 20.29 -14.44 -5.54
N ASP A 375 19.34 -14.59 -6.46
CA ASP A 375 17.92 -14.68 -6.15
C ASP A 375 17.60 -15.86 -5.19
N GLY A 376 16.80 -15.58 -4.16
CA GLY A 376 16.36 -16.55 -3.15
C GLY A 376 17.33 -16.83 -2.01
N ILE A 377 18.49 -16.15 -1.94
CA ILE A 377 19.46 -16.36 -0.85
C ILE A 377 18.94 -15.77 0.46
N ASN A 378 19.07 -16.55 1.54
CA ASN A 378 18.57 -16.19 2.87
C ASN A 378 19.35 -15.03 3.50
N ALA A 379 18.65 -14.16 4.24
CA ALA A 379 19.29 -13.16 5.09
C ALA A 379 19.45 -13.71 6.52
N GLN A 380 20.66 -13.64 7.06
CA GLN A 380 21.04 -14.21 8.36
C GLN A 380 21.97 -13.26 9.13
N MET A 381 22.24 -13.57 10.39
CA MET A 381 23.23 -12.87 11.20
C MET A 381 24.60 -13.54 11.13
N TRP A 382 25.64 -12.81 10.74
CA TRP A 382 27.02 -13.31 10.66
C TRP A 382 28.05 -12.29 11.17
N PRO A 383 29.23 -12.71 11.68
CA PRO A 383 30.33 -11.81 11.97
C PRO A 383 30.74 -10.93 10.79
N VAL A 384 31.26 -9.74 11.09
CA VAL A 384 31.51 -8.68 10.11
C VAL A 384 32.81 -8.95 9.35
N ASN A 385 32.70 -9.65 8.22
CA ASN A 385 33.81 -9.95 7.31
C ASN A 385 34.01 -8.89 6.21
N ARG A 386 33.08 -7.94 6.07
CA ARG A 386 33.08 -6.85 5.06
C ARG A 386 33.03 -7.32 3.60
N GLY A 387 32.56 -8.54 3.35
CA GLY A 387 32.27 -9.05 2.02
C GLY A 387 31.10 -8.32 1.34
N ASP A 388 31.02 -8.41 0.02
CA ASP A 388 29.93 -7.81 -0.76
C ASP A 388 28.53 -8.33 -0.36
N ASN A 389 28.46 -9.52 0.24
CA ASN A 389 27.25 -10.15 0.77
C ASN A 389 26.80 -9.55 2.13
N GLN A 390 27.56 -8.60 2.69
CA GLN A 390 27.25 -7.84 3.92
C GLN A 390 27.16 -6.33 3.67
N ALA A 391 27.31 -5.89 2.41
CA ALA A 391 27.32 -4.49 2.01
C ALA A 391 26.06 -4.15 1.21
N PHE A 392 25.22 -3.26 1.75
CA PHE A 392 23.92 -2.90 1.19
C PHE A 392 23.83 -1.41 0.86
N ALA A 393 23.20 -1.09 -0.27
CA ALA A 393 22.90 0.28 -0.67
C ALA A 393 21.41 0.57 -0.50
N PHE A 394 21.07 1.84 -0.24
CA PHE A 394 19.70 2.28 0.04
C PHE A 394 19.25 3.29 -1.01
N GLU A 395 18.27 2.90 -1.81
CA GLU A 395 17.73 3.72 -2.90
C GLU A 395 16.31 4.16 -2.53
N VAL A 396 16.05 5.47 -2.49
CA VAL A 396 14.73 6.03 -2.13
C VAL A 396 13.67 5.45 -3.07
N ALA A 397 12.53 5.06 -2.50
CA ALA A 397 11.50 4.35 -3.25
C ALA A 397 10.08 4.80 -2.89
N ALA A 398 9.14 4.42 -3.75
CA ALA A 398 7.71 4.62 -3.54
C ALA A 398 7.19 3.75 -2.38
N SER A 399 6.45 4.37 -1.46
CA SER A 399 5.65 3.73 -0.41
C SER A 399 4.36 3.06 -0.93
N ILE A 400 3.80 3.57 -2.02
CA ILE A 400 2.67 2.98 -2.76
C ILE A 400 2.81 3.35 -4.24
N ASP A 401 2.23 2.53 -5.11
CA ASP A 401 2.11 2.85 -6.54
C ASP A 401 1.43 4.22 -6.73
N SER A 402 1.78 4.92 -7.82
CA SER A 402 0.94 6.04 -8.26
C SER A 402 -0.35 5.51 -8.87
N GLY A 403 -1.48 6.11 -8.48
CA GLY A 403 -2.80 5.57 -8.81
C GLY A 403 -3.92 6.37 -8.18
N VAL A 404 -5.16 5.99 -8.45
CA VAL A 404 -6.34 6.62 -7.84
C VAL A 404 -6.84 5.75 -6.69
N TYR A 405 -7.08 6.40 -5.55
CA TYR A 405 -7.41 5.75 -4.29
C TYR A 405 -8.61 6.39 -3.59
N SER A 406 -9.33 5.58 -2.83
CA SER A 406 -10.18 6.01 -1.73
C SER A 406 -9.39 5.82 -0.43
N ILE A 407 -9.47 6.79 0.47
CA ILE A 407 -8.67 6.82 1.70
C ILE A 407 -9.65 6.73 2.87
N ALA A 408 -9.84 5.52 3.39
CA ALA A 408 -10.81 5.21 4.45
C ALA A 408 -10.18 5.33 5.84
N SER A 409 -10.91 5.82 6.84
CA SER A 409 -10.39 5.93 8.21
C SER A 409 -10.44 4.59 8.95
N SER A 410 -9.43 4.31 9.76
CA SER A 410 -9.42 3.17 10.68
C SER A 410 -10.38 3.31 11.87
N LEU A 411 -11.00 4.49 12.08
CA LEU A 411 -12.09 4.66 13.05
C LEU A 411 -13.39 3.99 12.59
N ASP A 412 -13.72 4.14 11.31
CA ASP A 412 -14.87 3.53 10.63
C ASP A 412 -14.57 3.46 9.14
N ARG A 413 -14.42 2.24 8.60
CA ARG A 413 -14.05 2.00 7.20
C ARG A 413 -15.16 2.33 6.20
N SER A 414 -16.38 2.60 6.66
CA SER A 414 -17.42 3.19 5.81
C SER A 414 -17.19 4.69 5.53
N LYS A 415 -16.27 5.32 6.26
CA LYS A 415 -15.96 6.75 6.18
C LYS A 415 -14.63 6.98 5.48
N VAL A 416 -14.62 7.90 4.51
CA VAL A 416 -13.48 8.23 3.66
C VAL A 416 -13.17 9.72 3.70
N LEU A 417 -11.96 10.09 3.28
CA LEU A 417 -11.64 11.48 2.96
C LEU A 417 -12.58 11.99 1.85
N ASP A 418 -13.16 13.15 2.07
CA ASP A 418 -14.10 13.83 1.17
C ASP A 418 -13.66 15.30 1.06
N ILE A 419 -13.67 15.88 -0.15
CA ILE A 419 -13.60 17.34 -0.28
C ILE A 419 -15.00 17.90 -0.05
N ALA A 420 -15.19 18.58 1.08
CA ALA A 420 -16.47 19.04 1.57
C ALA A 420 -17.36 19.63 0.45
N TRP A 421 -18.56 19.06 0.28
CA TRP A 421 -19.56 19.43 -0.74
C TRP A 421 -19.12 19.28 -2.21
N GLY A 422 -18.01 18.60 -2.48
CA GLY A 422 -17.42 18.49 -3.81
C GLY A 422 -16.85 19.81 -4.34
N LEU A 423 -16.47 20.74 -3.46
CA LEU A 423 -15.92 22.04 -3.86
C LEU A 423 -14.59 21.90 -4.63
N THR A 424 -14.37 22.81 -5.58
CA THR A 424 -13.16 22.86 -6.42
C THR A 424 -12.24 24.03 -6.08
N ASP A 425 -12.66 24.93 -5.17
CA ASP A 425 -11.95 26.14 -4.76
C ASP A 425 -10.77 25.89 -3.80
N ASP A 426 -9.80 26.81 -3.80
CA ASP A 426 -8.70 26.82 -2.83
C ASP A 426 -9.21 27.09 -1.42
N GLY A 427 -8.77 26.31 -0.44
CA GLY A 427 -9.23 26.37 0.93
C GLY A 427 -10.51 25.58 1.21
N ALA A 428 -11.06 24.84 0.23
CA ALA A 428 -12.08 23.84 0.50
C ALA A 428 -11.53 22.80 1.50
N GLN A 429 -12.29 22.51 2.55
CA GLN A 429 -11.86 21.59 3.61
C GLN A 429 -11.85 20.14 3.10
N VAL A 430 -10.91 19.36 3.62
CA VAL A 430 -11.01 17.91 3.61
C VAL A 430 -11.71 17.49 4.90
N ASP A 431 -12.81 16.76 4.77
CA ASP A 431 -13.54 16.20 5.90
C ASP A 431 -13.69 14.68 5.74
N LEU A 432 -14.35 14.06 6.72
CA LEU A 432 -14.68 12.65 6.74
C LEU A 432 -16.16 12.45 6.37
N TRP A 433 -16.48 11.61 5.38
CA TRP A 433 -17.86 11.35 4.97
C TRP A 433 -18.13 9.88 4.61
N ASP A 434 -19.41 9.47 4.63
CA ASP A 434 -19.85 8.17 4.09
C ASP A 434 -19.34 7.95 2.66
N ASN A 435 -18.73 6.79 2.40
CA ASN A 435 -18.25 6.41 1.07
C ASN A 435 -19.43 6.18 0.11
N ASN A 436 -19.68 7.20 -0.70
CA ASN A 436 -20.70 7.23 -1.75
C ASN A 436 -20.05 7.12 -3.15
N CYS A 437 -18.75 6.80 -3.22
CA CYS A 437 -17.96 6.65 -4.45
C CYS A 437 -17.91 7.89 -5.36
N ASN A 438 -18.18 9.08 -4.82
CA ASN A 438 -18.21 10.33 -5.57
C ASN A 438 -16.80 10.74 -6.08
N PRO A 439 -16.68 11.55 -7.15
CA PRO A 439 -15.38 12.00 -7.66
C PRO A 439 -14.52 12.75 -6.64
N TRP A 440 -15.12 13.46 -5.69
CA TRP A 440 -14.40 14.20 -4.65
C TRP A 440 -14.01 13.37 -3.41
N GLN A 441 -14.38 12.08 -3.39
CA GLN A 441 -13.94 11.07 -2.42
C GLN A 441 -12.80 10.19 -2.95
N LYS A 442 -12.25 10.56 -4.11
CA LYS A 442 -11.21 9.83 -4.84
C LYS A 442 -10.03 10.75 -5.07
N PHE A 443 -8.83 10.22 -4.85
CA PHE A 443 -7.60 10.99 -4.91
C PHE A 443 -6.60 10.29 -5.83
N LEU A 444 -6.09 11.02 -6.82
CA LEU A 444 -4.88 10.64 -7.54
C LEU A 444 -3.69 10.87 -6.61
N VAL A 445 -3.06 9.78 -6.18
CA VAL A 445 -1.80 9.81 -5.45
C VAL A 445 -0.68 9.68 -6.47
N GLU A 446 0.19 10.68 -6.52
CA GLU A 446 1.26 10.80 -7.52
C GLU A 446 2.62 10.90 -6.81
N TYR A 447 3.53 9.98 -7.13
CA TYR A 447 4.88 9.94 -6.57
C TYR A 447 5.79 11.00 -7.20
N CYS A 448 6.45 11.82 -6.38
CA CYS A 448 7.26 12.95 -6.83
C CYS A 448 8.70 12.58 -7.24
N ASN A 449 9.11 11.32 -7.11
CA ASN A 449 10.48 10.82 -7.34
C ASN A 449 11.55 11.35 -6.35
N ASP A 450 11.12 11.92 -5.22
CA ASP A 450 11.96 12.44 -4.14
C ASP A 450 11.68 11.74 -2.78
N GLY A 451 10.82 10.72 -2.76
CA GLY A 451 10.32 10.06 -1.55
C GLY A 451 8.95 10.56 -1.07
N THR A 452 8.40 11.60 -1.70
CA THR A 452 7.12 12.21 -1.32
C THR A 452 6.04 12.05 -2.39
N TYR A 453 4.81 12.46 -2.06
CA TYR A 453 3.60 12.31 -2.84
C TYR A 453 2.74 13.57 -2.85
N LEU A 454 2.12 13.85 -3.99
CA LEU A 454 0.94 14.71 -4.06
C LEU A 454 -0.32 13.85 -3.96
N ILE A 455 -1.33 14.31 -3.21
CA ILE A 455 -2.63 13.65 -3.07
C ILE A 455 -3.69 14.58 -3.66
N LYS A 456 -4.04 14.37 -4.94
CA LYS A 456 -4.85 15.28 -5.77
C LYS A 456 -6.30 14.83 -5.86
N SER A 457 -7.26 15.70 -5.56
CA SER A 457 -8.70 15.39 -5.72
C SER A 457 -9.03 15.09 -7.19
N VAL A 458 -9.73 13.98 -7.44
CA VAL A 458 -10.20 13.62 -8.79
C VAL A 458 -11.22 14.63 -9.33
N ASN A 459 -11.91 15.38 -8.47
CA ASN A 459 -12.91 16.36 -8.90
C ASN A 459 -12.30 17.69 -9.40
N SER A 460 -11.13 18.09 -8.88
CA SER A 460 -10.55 19.43 -9.12
C SER A 460 -9.11 19.43 -9.65
N ALA A 461 -8.44 18.27 -9.68
CA ALA A 461 -7.00 18.10 -9.91
C ALA A 461 -6.06 18.77 -8.87
N LYS A 462 -6.61 19.47 -7.86
CA LYS A 462 -5.84 20.16 -6.82
C LYS A 462 -5.35 19.20 -5.74
N PRO A 463 -4.10 19.31 -5.26
CA PRO A 463 -3.65 18.58 -4.08
C PRO A 463 -4.34 19.05 -2.79
N ILE A 464 -4.44 18.13 -1.83
CA ILE A 464 -4.68 18.46 -0.44
C ILE A 464 -3.35 18.86 0.23
N GLY A 465 -3.39 19.84 1.13
CA GLY A 465 -2.23 20.33 1.84
C GLY A 465 -2.59 21.21 3.04
N VAL A 466 -1.56 21.65 3.77
CA VAL A 466 -1.71 22.38 5.04
C VAL A 466 -1.30 23.85 4.85
N LYS A 467 -2.30 24.72 4.63
CA LYS A 467 -2.06 26.13 4.22
C LYS A 467 -1.47 27.00 5.32
N LYS A 468 -1.85 26.73 6.56
CA LYS A 468 -1.23 27.28 7.75
C LYS A 468 -0.18 26.28 8.21
N MET A 469 1.06 26.74 8.37
CA MET A 469 2.10 26.00 9.08
C MET A 469 2.30 26.65 10.47
N GLU A 470 1.20 26.92 11.17
CA GLU A 470 1.20 27.51 12.51
C GLU A 470 1.43 26.43 13.58
N GLY A 471 1.03 25.17 13.32
CA GLY A 471 1.48 23.99 14.06
C GLY A 471 0.45 22.86 14.14
N VAL A 472 0.46 22.17 15.28
CA VAL A 472 -0.43 21.05 15.59
C VAL A 472 -1.90 21.52 15.59
N GLY A 473 -2.74 20.84 14.81
CA GLY A 473 -4.18 21.12 14.65
C GLY A 473 -4.54 21.93 13.42
N ASP A 474 -3.58 22.30 12.55
CA ASP A 474 -3.90 23.03 11.32
C ASP A 474 -4.72 22.18 10.33
N PRO A 475 -5.74 22.76 9.66
CA PRO A 475 -6.67 22.02 8.79
C PRO A 475 -6.04 21.63 7.45
N VAL A 476 -6.40 20.45 6.95
CA VAL A 476 -6.07 20.01 5.59
C VAL A 476 -7.12 20.54 4.62
N THR A 477 -6.67 21.15 3.52
CA THR A 477 -7.53 21.83 2.54
C THR A 477 -7.03 21.62 1.11
N LEU A 478 -7.88 21.84 0.10
CA LEU A 478 -7.42 21.92 -1.30
C LEU A 478 -6.56 23.18 -1.52
N LEU A 479 -5.44 23.03 -2.22
CA LEU A 479 -4.51 24.11 -2.56
C LEU A 479 -4.21 24.14 -4.06
N SER A 480 -3.88 25.32 -4.58
CA SER A 480 -3.30 25.47 -5.92
C SER A 480 -1.78 25.28 -5.89
N GLY A 481 -1.25 24.65 -6.94
CA GLY A 481 0.19 24.38 -7.07
C GLY A 481 0.61 23.01 -6.52
N ASN A 482 1.90 22.91 -6.17
CA ASN A 482 2.58 21.70 -5.69
C ASN A 482 3.82 22.06 -4.85
N ALA A 483 3.68 23.06 -3.98
CA ALA A 483 4.74 23.42 -3.03
C ALA A 483 4.72 22.48 -1.81
N ASN A 484 5.76 22.54 -0.95
CA ASN A 484 6.00 21.59 0.13
C ASN A 484 4.80 21.31 1.05
N GLU A 485 3.90 22.29 1.25
CA GLU A 485 2.65 22.13 2.01
C GLU A 485 1.70 21.06 1.46
N CYS A 486 1.89 20.64 0.21
CA CYS A 486 1.12 19.61 -0.50
C CYS A 486 1.81 18.23 -0.51
N HIS A 487 3.03 18.11 0.03
CA HIS A 487 3.83 16.90 -0.07
C HIS A 487 3.64 16.01 1.16
N TRP A 488 3.37 14.73 0.89
CA TRP A 488 3.06 13.72 1.90
C TRP A 488 3.97 12.49 1.77
N VAL A 489 4.17 11.76 2.86
CA VAL A 489 4.85 10.47 2.91
C VAL A 489 3.88 9.44 3.48
N PHE A 490 3.64 8.36 2.73
CA PHE A 490 2.88 7.22 3.24
C PHE A 490 3.83 6.33 4.04
N VAL A 491 3.53 6.17 5.33
CA VAL A 491 4.31 5.34 6.27
C VAL A 491 3.46 4.13 6.66
N PRO A 492 3.97 2.89 6.51
CA PRO A 492 3.20 1.70 6.84
C PRO A 492 2.97 1.64 8.37
N SER A 493 1.74 1.33 8.74
CA SER A 493 1.30 1.06 10.10
C SER A 493 1.00 -0.43 10.27
N ASP A 494 0.71 -0.85 11.50
CA ASP A 494 0.39 -2.27 11.76
C ASP A 494 -0.89 -2.70 11.01
N ASN A 495 -0.93 -3.97 10.58
CA ASN A 495 -2.07 -4.59 9.88
C ASN A 495 -2.42 -4.03 8.48
N GLY A 496 -1.46 -3.41 7.78
CA GLY A 496 -1.65 -2.93 6.40
C GLY A 496 -2.41 -1.60 6.29
N GLU A 497 -2.55 -0.89 7.42
CA GLU A 497 -3.03 0.49 7.48
C GLU A 497 -1.84 1.46 7.29
N TRP A 498 -2.14 2.72 7.04
CA TRP A 498 -1.14 3.74 6.68
C TRP A 498 -1.27 4.97 7.55
N ASN A 499 -0.14 5.49 8.02
CA ASN A 499 -0.03 6.86 8.48
C ASN A 499 0.34 7.73 7.27
N ILE A 500 -0.37 8.85 7.06
CA ILE A 500 -0.04 9.82 6.01
C ILE A 500 0.63 11.01 6.71
N VAL A 501 1.91 11.25 6.41
CA VAL A 501 2.76 12.21 7.14
C VAL A 501 3.06 13.41 6.24
N SER A 502 2.89 14.63 6.74
CA SER A 502 3.31 15.85 6.05
C SER A 502 4.84 15.83 5.90
N ALA A 503 5.34 15.90 4.67
CA ALA A 503 6.78 15.85 4.39
C ALA A 503 7.54 17.06 4.95
N GLU A 504 6.88 18.22 5.03
CA GLU A 504 7.44 19.46 5.56
C GLU A 504 7.50 19.48 7.09
N THR A 505 6.45 19.01 7.76
CA THR A 505 6.30 19.19 9.23
C THR A 505 6.53 17.92 10.06
N GLY A 506 6.46 16.74 9.45
CA GLY A 506 6.47 15.45 10.15
C GLY A 506 5.19 15.15 10.95
N LEU A 507 4.16 16.00 10.89
CA LEU A 507 2.87 15.78 11.52
C LEU A 507 2.01 14.80 10.69
N LEU A 508 1.17 14.02 11.38
CA LEU A 508 0.31 13.01 10.75
C LEU A 508 -1.04 13.61 10.39
N LEU A 509 -1.59 13.22 9.26
CA LEU A 509 -2.99 13.46 8.90
C LEU A 509 -3.88 12.78 9.95
N ASP A 510 -4.83 13.52 10.52
CA ASP A 510 -5.57 13.15 11.73
C ASP A 510 -7.07 13.49 11.57
N VAL A 511 -7.94 12.53 11.86
CA VAL A 511 -9.39 12.76 11.99
C VAL A 511 -9.65 13.46 13.31
N SER A 512 -9.92 14.76 13.25
CA SER A 512 -9.98 15.64 14.42
C SER A 512 -10.88 15.09 15.52
N TRP A 513 -10.40 15.14 16.76
CA TRP A 513 -11.07 14.59 17.96
C TRP A 513 -11.34 13.07 17.95
N GLY A 514 -10.84 12.33 16.95
CA GLY A 514 -11.04 10.89 16.83
C GLY A 514 -12.48 10.47 16.57
N SER A 515 -13.25 11.31 15.87
CA SER A 515 -14.70 11.19 15.73
C SER A 515 -15.11 10.74 14.31
N ALA A 516 -15.77 9.59 14.17
CA ALA A 516 -16.19 9.04 12.87
C ALA A 516 -17.57 9.56 12.38
N VAL A 517 -17.83 10.86 12.51
CA VAL A 517 -19.08 11.49 12.05
C VAL A 517 -18.90 12.15 10.68
N ASN A 518 -19.98 12.24 9.90
CA ASN A 518 -19.96 12.95 8.63
C ASN A 518 -19.66 14.45 8.85
N GLY A 519 -18.74 15.00 8.07
CA GLY A 519 -18.26 16.35 8.21
C GLY A 519 -17.23 16.53 9.33
N GLN A 520 -16.57 15.46 9.80
CA GLN A 520 -15.47 15.61 10.74
C GLN A 520 -14.22 16.13 10.03
N ASP A 521 -13.76 17.31 10.42
CA ASP A 521 -12.55 17.95 9.86
C ASP A 521 -11.30 17.05 9.90
N ILE A 522 -10.52 17.06 8.83
CA ILE A 522 -9.18 16.48 8.78
C ILE A 522 -8.14 17.57 9.06
N CYS A 523 -7.22 17.30 9.99
CA CYS A 523 -6.13 18.20 10.37
C CYS A 523 -4.78 17.48 10.32
N VAL A 524 -3.70 18.17 10.68
CA VAL A 524 -2.41 17.54 11.01
C VAL A 524 -2.13 17.60 12.50
N TRP A 525 -1.68 16.49 13.08
CA TRP A 525 -1.44 16.36 14.52
C TRP A 525 -0.16 15.58 14.84
N SER A 526 0.37 15.75 16.05
CA SER A 526 1.52 14.97 16.54
C SER A 526 1.16 13.48 16.62
N ASN A 527 2.11 12.58 16.34
CA ASN A 527 1.83 11.14 16.41
C ASN A 527 1.32 10.74 17.81
N ASN A 528 0.10 10.18 17.86
CA ASN A 528 -0.58 9.71 19.07
C ASN A 528 -0.83 8.19 19.05
N GLY A 529 -0.48 7.48 17.98
CA GLY A 529 -0.70 6.03 17.80
C GLY A 529 -2.17 5.61 17.65
N GLY A 530 -3.11 6.57 17.64
CA GLY A 530 -4.54 6.32 17.61
C GLY A 530 -5.08 5.88 16.24
N PRO A 531 -6.24 5.21 16.19
CA PRO A 531 -6.91 4.85 14.94
C PRO A 531 -7.35 6.06 14.09
N ASN A 532 -7.42 7.25 14.68
CA ASN A 532 -7.69 8.52 13.99
C ASN A 532 -6.55 9.02 13.10
N GLN A 533 -5.35 8.45 13.23
CA GLN A 533 -4.18 8.76 12.38
C GLN A 533 -3.84 7.64 11.39
N ARG A 534 -4.67 6.59 11.31
CA ARG A 534 -4.48 5.45 10.42
C ARG A 534 -5.58 5.38 9.36
N PHE A 535 -5.17 5.01 8.16
CA PHE A 535 -6.03 4.98 6.98
C PHE A 535 -5.80 3.71 6.17
N LEU A 536 -6.87 3.18 5.58
CA LEU A 536 -6.79 2.15 4.55
C LEU A 536 -6.76 2.82 3.18
N ILE A 537 -5.80 2.45 2.35
CA ILE A 537 -5.59 3.01 1.01
C ILE A 537 -6.13 2.02 -0.02
N GLU A 538 -7.37 2.22 -0.45
CA GLU A 538 -8.10 1.29 -1.32
C GLU A 538 -8.08 1.78 -2.78
N SER A 539 -7.70 0.93 -3.73
CA SER A 539 -7.70 1.30 -5.15
C SER A 539 -9.11 1.72 -5.59
N ALA A 540 -9.21 2.90 -6.20
CA ALA A 540 -10.44 3.47 -6.73
C ALA A 540 -10.30 3.78 -8.22
N ASN A 541 -11.44 4.00 -8.87
CA ASN A 541 -11.49 4.24 -10.31
C ASN A 541 -11.89 5.70 -10.57
N THR A 542 -11.08 6.46 -11.31
CA THR A 542 -11.41 7.83 -11.77
C THR A 542 -12.74 7.84 -12.51
N ILE A 543 -12.91 6.87 -13.42
CA ILE A 543 -14.07 6.68 -14.28
C ILE A 543 -14.58 5.24 -14.09
N GLU A 544 -15.91 5.06 -14.06
CA GLU A 544 -16.52 3.73 -13.99
C GLU A 544 -16.22 2.87 -15.23
N ASP A 545 -16.39 1.56 -15.09
CA ASP A 545 -16.46 0.65 -16.23
C ASP A 545 -17.64 1.03 -17.14
N GLY A 546 -17.40 1.05 -18.46
CA GLY A 546 -18.43 1.42 -19.42
C GLY A 546 -17.88 1.71 -20.81
N TYR A 547 -18.79 2.01 -21.75
CA TYR A 547 -18.43 2.55 -23.06
C TYR A 547 -18.46 4.08 -23.01
N TYR A 548 -17.56 4.71 -23.76
CA TYR A 548 -17.35 6.16 -23.77
C TYR A 548 -17.02 6.63 -25.18
N THR A 549 -17.41 7.86 -25.52
CA THR A 549 -16.71 8.65 -26.54
C THR A 549 -15.72 9.57 -25.84
N ILE A 550 -14.53 9.74 -26.42
CA ILE A 550 -13.43 10.49 -25.82
C ILE A 550 -13.10 11.65 -26.76
N SER A 551 -13.50 12.85 -26.39
CA SER A 551 -13.36 14.07 -27.20
C SER A 551 -12.16 14.89 -26.78
N SER A 552 -11.47 15.55 -27.71
CA SER A 552 -10.31 16.39 -27.37
C SER A 552 -10.73 17.69 -26.66
N SER A 553 -10.00 18.09 -25.62
CA SER A 553 -10.16 19.40 -24.97
C SER A 553 -9.65 20.58 -25.83
N LEU A 554 -8.93 20.32 -26.93
CA LEU A 554 -8.65 21.34 -27.96
C LEU A 554 -9.92 21.75 -28.71
N ASN A 555 -10.76 20.76 -29.05
CA ASN A 555 -12.06 20.96 -29.69
C ASN A 555 -12.96 19.73 -29.49
N PRO A 556 -14.03 19.84 -28.68
CA PRO A 556 -14.85 18.68 -28.29
C PRO A 556 -15.69 18.08 -29.44
N THR A 557 -15.74 18.75 -30.60
CA THR A 557 -16.35 18.20 -31.83
C THR A 557 -15.47 17.15 -32.51
N PHE A 558 -14.23 16.94 -32.04
CA PHE A 558 -13.34 15.88 -32.51
C PHE A 558 -13.12 14.85 -31.39
N ALA A 559 -13.19 13.57 -31.74
CA ALA A 559 -13.03 12.45 -30.83
C ALA A 559 -11.99 11.46 -31.32
N LEU A 560 -11.46 10.66 -30.39
CA LEU A 560 -10.63 9.51 -30.70
C LEU A 560 -11.37 8.58 -31.67
N ASP A 561 -10.69 8.15 -32.72
CA ASP A 561 -11.24 7.42 -33.85
C ASP A 561 -10.20 6.41 -34.35
N VAL A 562 -10.57 5.13 -34.43
CA VAL A 562 -9.72 4.10 -35.04
C VAL A 562 -9.84 4.17 -36.56
N GLU A 563 -8.73 4.47 -37.22
CA GLU A 563 -8.74 4.85 -38.63
C GLU A 563 -9.44 3.85 -39.55
N ALA A 564 -10.28 4.40 -40.43
CA ALA A 564 -11.03 3.69 -41.47
C ALA A 564 -11.87 2.49 -40.96
N ALA A 565 -12.34 2.54 -39.70
CA ALA A 565 -13.06 1.43 -39.04
C ALA A 565 -12.27 0.10 -39.03
N SER A 566 -10.93 0.18 -39.02
CA SER A 566 -10.08 -0.99 -39.13
C SER A 566 -10.22 -1.92 -37.92
N LYS A 567 -10.15 -3.23 -38.17
CA LYS A 567 -10.10 -4.28 -37.13
C LYS A 567 -8.73 -4.95 -37.05
N LEU A 568 -7.72 -4.41 -37.72
CA LEU A 568 -6.35 -4.93 -37.70
C LEU A 568 -5.56 -4.35 -36.53
N SER A 569 -4.69 -5.18 -35.94
CA SER A 569 -3.67 -4.72 -35.00
C SER A 569 -2.64 -3.87 -35.76
N GLY A 570 -2.22 -2.75 -35.18
CA GLY A 570 -1.41 -1.74 -35.86
C GLY A 570 -2.21 -0.68 -36.62
N ALA A 571 -3.55 -0.67 -36.53
CA ALA A 571 -4.34 0.42 -37.09
C ALA A 571 -4.26 1.66 -36.20
N ASN A 572 -4.04 2.82 -36.81
CA ASN A 572 -3.72 4.06 -36.12
C ASN A 572 -4.90 4.62 -35.31
N LEU A 573 -4.59 5.38 -34.25
CA LEU A 573 -5.55 6.18 -33.50
C LEU A 573 -5.36 7.66 -33.86
N GLY A 574 -6.42 8.32 -34.32
CA GLY A 574 -6.41 9.74 -34.61
C GLY A 574 -7.64 10.46 -34.07
N LEU A 575 -7.74 11.75 -34.37
CA LEU A 575 -8.95 12.54 -34.17
C LEU A 575 -9.79 12.63 -35.45
N TRP A 576 -11.09 12.38 -35.32
CA TRP A 576 -12.07 12.68 -36.36
C TRP A 576 -13.32 13.34 -35.78
N GLY A 577 -14.08 14.02 -36.66
CA GLY A 577 -15.33 14.66 -36.29
C GLY A 577 -16.31 13.68 -35.65
N LEU A 578 -16.73 14.00 -34.42
CA LEU A 578 -17.62 13.20 -33.60
C LEU A 578 -18.96 13.00 -34.30
N ASN A 579 -19.31 11.74 -34.59
CA ASN A 579 -20.52 11.39 -35.34
C ASN A 579 -21.24 10.13 -34.79
N GLY A 580 -20.69 9.49 -33.75
CA GLY A 580 -21.36 8.39 -33.03
C GLY A 580 -21.22 7.00 -33.67
N VAL A 581 -20.33 6.85 -34.65
CA VAL A 581 -19.93 5.55 -35.21
C VAL A 581 -19.19 4.67 -34.21
N ASP A 582 -19.15 3.37 -34.48
CA ASP A 582 -18.66 2.35 -33.55
C ASP A 582 -17.14 2.43 -33.29
N TRP A 583 -16.35 2.86 -34.28
CA TRP A 583 -14.89 3.04 -34.13
C TRP A 583 -14.48 4.35 -33.42
N GLN A 584 -15.46 5.15 -32.94
CA GLN A 584 -15.26 6.27 -32.01
C GLN A 584 -15.64 5.91 -30.55
N LYS A 585 -16.00 4.64 -30.29
CA LYS A 585 -16.47 4.17 -28.98
C LYS A 585 -15.43 3.27 -28.34
N PHE A 586 -15.06 3.59 -27.10
CA PHE A 586 -14.07 2.82 -26.34
C PHE A 586 -14.66 2.35 -25.02
N ARG A 587 -14.47 1.07 -24.69
CA ARG A 587 -14.73 0.55 -23.36
C ARG A 587 -13.57 0.89 -22.44
N ILE A 588 -13.81 1.71 -21.42
CA ILE A 588 -12.91 1.82 -20.28
C ILE A 588 -13.19 0.62 -19.37
N THR A 589 -12.14 -0.13 -19.04
CA THR A 589 -12.21 -1.32 -18.17
C THR A 589 -11.08 -1.25 -17.16
N ASN A 590 -11.42 -1.23 -15.88
CA ASN A 590 -10.47 -1.18 -14.78
C ASN A 590 -9.68 -2.50 -14.67
N LYS A 591 -8.40 -2.40 -14.31
CA LYS A 591 -7.43 -3.52 -14.23
C LYS A 591 -6.77 -3.67 -12.86
N GLY A 592 -7.14 -2.83 -11.89
CA GLY A 592 -6.52 -2.75 -10.57
C GLY A 592 -5.48 -1.64 -10.47
N ASN A 593 -5.14 -1.24 -9.24
CA ASN A 593 -4.17 -0.19 -8.89
C ASN A 593 -4.35 1.12 -9.69
N GLY A 594 -5.60 1.52 -9.94
CA GLY A 594 -5.94 2.73 -10.72
C GLY A 594 -5.72 2.64 -12.25
N TYR A 595 -5.22 1.52 -12.78
CA TYR A 595 -4.99 1.34 -14.21
C TYR A 595 -6.25 0.86 -14.96
N VAL A 596 -6.40 1.34 -16.20
CA VAL A 596 -7.46 0.93 -17.14
C VAL A 596 -6.87 0.46 -18.47
N SER A 597 -7.63 -0.37 -19.19
CA SER A 597 -7.47 -0.56 -20.63
C SER A 597 -8.60 0.12 -21.39
N LEU A 598 -8.29 0.76 -22.53
CA LEU A 598 -9.28 1.32 -23.44
C LEU A 598 -9.49 0.40 -24.64
N THR A 599 -10.65 -0.26 -24.74
CA THR A 599 -10.95 -1.25 -25.80
C THR A 599 -11.87 -0.67 -26.87
N SER A 600 -11.45 -0.60 -28.13
CA SER A 600 -12.30 -0.21 -29.26
C SER A 600 -13.51 -1.13 -29.41
N PHE A 601 -14.71 -0.53 -29.53
CA PHE A 601 -15.97 -1.27 -29.73
C PHE A 601 -15.98 -2.00 -31.08
N GLU A 602 -15.46 -1.37 -32.14
CA GLU A 602 -15.48 -1.92 -33.51
C GLU A 602 -14.62 -3.20 -33.64
N SER A 603 -13.49 -3.27 -32.95
CA SER A 603 -12.48 -4.31 -33.15
C SER A 603 -12.27 -5.25 -31.96
N GLY A 604 -12.66 -4.83 -30.74
CA GLY A 604 -12.31 -5.54 -29.50
C GLY A 604 -10.83 -5.41 -29.10
N LYS A 605 -10.04 -4.58 -29.79
CA LYS A 605 -8.61 -4.33 -29.53
C LYS A 605 -8.41 -3.16 -28.57
N VAL A 606 -7.26 -3.11 -27.90
CA VAL A 606 -6.93 -2.05 -26.93
C VAL A 606 -6.05 -0.97 -27.52
N LEU A 607 -6.09 0.23 -26.96
CA LEU A 607 -5.10 1.27 -27.23
C LEU A 607 -3.73 0.88 -26.66
N ASP A 608 -2.70 1.01 -27.49
CA ASP A 608 -1.35 0.47 -27.31
C ASP A 608 -0.33 1.53 -27.79
N VAL A 609 0.69 1.81 -26.98
CA VAL A 609 1.83 2.64 -27.40
C VAL A 609 2.76 1.79 -28.27
N GLU A 610 2.94 2.23 -29.52
CA GLU A 610 3.56 1.44 -30.58
C GLU A 610 4.94 0.87 -30.18
N GLY A 611 5.07 -0.44 -30.30
CA GLY A 611 6.32 -1.16 -30.02
C GLY A 611 6.76 -1.14 -28.55
N ALA A 612 5.87 -0.76 -27.62
CA ALA A 612 6.19 -0.47 -26.22
C ALA A 612 7.32 0.60 -26.07
N SER A 613 7.36 1.55 -26.99
CA SER A 613 8.39 2.60 -27.02
C SER A 613 8.36 3.48 -25.76
N THR A 614 9.55 3.80 -25.24
CA THR A 614 9.74 4.68 -24.09
C THR A 614 10.07 6.13 -24.47
N LEU A 615 10.06 6.46 -25.76
CA LEU A 615 10.41 7.79 -26.28
C LEU A 615 9.19 8.73 -26.33
N PRO A 616 9.37 10.05 -26.12
CA PRO A 616 8.34 11.04 -26.43
C PRO A 616 7.95 11.01 -27.91
N GLU A 617 6.72 11.44 -28.20
CA GLU A 617 6.08 11.45 -29.52
C GLU A 617 5.87 10.07 -30.16
N SER A 618 6.04 8.99 -29.39
CA SER A 618 5.71 7.63 -29.83
C SER A 618 4.22 7.48 -30.11
N ASN A 619 3.88 6.75 -31.17
CA ASN A 619 2.52 6.66 -31.69
C ASN A 619 1.58 5.84 -30.79
N VAL A 620 0.28 6.16 -30.82
CA VAL A 620 -0.77 5.33 -30.21
C VAL A 620 -1.62 4.69 -31.31
N LEU A 621 -1.83 3.37 -31.20
CA LEU A 621 -2.58 2.58 -32.17
C LEU A 621 -3.45 1.55 -31.44
N GLN A 622 -4.21 0.73 -32.17
CA GLN A 622 -4.90 -0.42 -31.56
C GLN A 622 -4.10 -1.73 -31.73
N TRP A 623 -4.06 -2.55 -30.67
CA TRP A 623 -3.41 -3.87 -30.70
C TRP A 623 -4.21 -4.93 -29.92
N ASP A 624 -3.87 -6.21 -30.12
CA ASP A 624 -4.43 -7.30 -29.32
C ASP A 624 -4.03 -7.15 -27.84
N PHE A 625 -4.97 -7.35 -26.92
CA PHE A 625 -4.69 -7.19 -25.50
C PHE A 625 -3.77 -8.31 -24.99
N THR A 626 -2.56 -7.92 -24.58
CA THR A 626 -1.54 -8.78 -23.96
C THR A 626 -1.45 -8.57 -22.45
N GLY A 627 -1.92 -7.42 -21.95
CA GLY A 627 -1.77 -7.00 -20.55
C GLY A 627 -0.45 -6.31 -20.24
N ALA A 628 0.39 -6.02 -21.25
CA ALA A 628 1.64 -5.28 -21.08
C ALA A 628 1.40 -3.80 -20.72
N ASP A 629 2.40 -3.17 -20.07
CA ASP A 629 2.28 -1.82 -19.51
C ASP A 629 2.07 -0.72 -20.56
N ASN A 630 2.47 -0.95 -21.81
CA ASN A 630 2.20 -0.05 -22.93
C ASN A 630 0.71 -0.03 -23.37
N GLN A 631 -0.13 -0.91 -22.80
CA GLN A 631 -1.57 -1.00 -23.03
C GLN A 631 -2.42 -0.52 -21.83
N LEU A 632 -1.76 -0.09 -20.75
CA LEU A 632 -2.39 0.27 -19.48
C LEU A 632 -2.20 1.76 -19.19
N TRP A 633 -3.26 2.38 -18.69
CA TRP A 633 -3.35 3.84 -18.55
C TRP A 633 -3.93 4.24 -17.20
N ILE A 634 -3.41 5.29 -16.56
CA ILE A 634 -4.11 6.00 -15.47
C ILE A 634 -4.92 7.12 -16.11
N ILE A 635 -6.18 7.30 -15.68
CA ILE A 635 -6.99 8.46 -16.05
C ILE A 635 -6.82 9.52 -14.96
N GLU A 636 -6.23 10.64 -15.31
CA GLU A 636 -5.90 11.71 -14.38
C GLU A 636 -6.78 12.94 -14.61
N PRO A 637 -7.23 13.66 -13.58
CA PRO A 637 -7.92 14.92 -13.75
C PRO A 637 -6.94 16.02 -14.19
N LEU A 638 -7.34 16.85 -15.17
CA LEU A 638 -6.69 18.12 -15.50
C LEU A 638 -7.52 19.35 -15.08
N GLY A 639 -8.72 19.13 -14.54
CA GLY A 639 -9.69 20.14 -14.16
C GLY A 639 -11.12 19.65 -14.42
N GLU A 640 -12.11 20.53 -14.29
CA GLU A 640 -13.53 20.18 -14.45
C GLU A 640 -13.81 19.51 -15.82
N ASN A 641 -14.21 18.23 -15.78
CA ASN A 641 -14.53 17.40 -16.95
C ASN A 641 -13.43 17.25 -18.03
N SER A 642 -12.16 17.53 -17.69
CA SER A 642 -11.02 17.28 -18.58
C SER A 642 -10.02 16.34 -17.92
N TYR A 643 -9.58 15.33 -18.67
CA TYR A 643 -8.73 14.25 -18.18
C TYR A 643 -7.52 14.01 -19.10
N ALA A 644 -6.42 13.53 -18.55
CA ALA A 644 -5.29 13.01 -19.30
C ALA A 644 -5.21 11.48 -19.15
N PHE A 645 -4.63 10.79 -20.13
CA PHE A 645 -4.33 9.36 -20.04
C PHE A 645 -2.82 9.18 -19.90
N ALA A 646 -2.35 8.77 -18.71
CA ALA A 646 -0.94 8.51 -18.45
C ALA A 646 -0.59 7.04 -18.71
N SER A 647 0.38 6.76 -19.59
CA SER A 647 0.82 5.40 -19.88
C SER A 647 1.57 4.81 -18.67
N LYS A 648 1.22 3.58 -18.27
CA LYS A 648 1.93 2.84 -17.21
C LYS A 648 3.41 2.62 -17.55
N GLN A 649 3.74 2.46 -18.83
CA GLN A 649 5.10 2.16 -19.30
C GLN A 649 6.12 3.28 -19.04
N THR A 650 5.68 4.55 -19.00
CA THR A 650 6.57 5.71 -19.01
C THR A 650 6.13 6.89 -18.15
N GLY A 651 4.88 6.92 -17.69
CA GLY A 651 4.29 8.14 -17.14
C GLY A 651 4.16 9.29 -18.16
N MET A 652 4.17 9.02 -19.48
CA MET A 652 3.86 10.02 -20.50
C MET A 652 2.35 10.12 -20.73
N ARG A 653 1.85 11.31 -21.10
CA ARG A 653 0.42 11.54 -21.37
C ARG A 653 0.11 11.35 -22.85
N MET A 654 -1.05 10.77 -23.15
CA MET A 654 -1.66 10.81 -24.46
C MET A 654 -1.85 12.27 -24.92
N GLU A 655 -1.48 12.57 -26.16
CA GLU A 655 -1.41 13.92 -26.72
C GLU A 655 -1.92 13.93 -28.17
N VAL A 656 -2.68 14.97 -28.51
CA VAL A 656 -2.99 15.33 -29.90
C VAL A 656 -1.74 15.98 -30.50
N GLN A 657 -1.08 15.28 -31.42
CA GLN A 657 0.21 15.69 -31.97
C GLN A 657 0.14 17.11 -32.57
N GLU A 658 1.19 17.90 -32.35
CA GLU A 658 1.28 19.34 -32.70
C GLU A 658 0.24 20.26 -32.03
N GLY A 659 -0.67 19.72 -31.19
CA GLY A 659 -1.67 20.51 -30.46
C GLY A 659 -2.80 21.08 -31.33
N ALA A 660 -3.11 20.45 -32.47
CA ALA A 660 -4.12 20.92 -33.42
C ALA A 660 -5.20 19.86 -33.70
N ALA A 661 -6.47 20.19 -33.43
CA ALA A 661 -7.60 19.28 -33.66
C ALA A 661 -8.18 19.43 -35.08
N PHE A 662 -7.96 18.41 -35.91
CA PHE A 662 -8.53 18.26 -37.25
C PHE A 662 -8.70 16.76 -37.60
N ASN A 663 -9.45 16.45 -38.67
CA ASN A 663 -9.62 15.06 -39.12
C ASN A 663 -8.27 14.47 -39.56
N GLY A 664 -7.80 13.43 -38.88
CA GLY A 664 -6.47 12.85 -39.09
C GLY A 664 -5.34 13.53 -38.30
N ALA A 665 -5.66 14.35 -37.29
CA ALA A 665 -4.66 14.71 -36.29
C ALA A 665 -4.28 13.46 -35.48
N ASN A 666 -2.98 13.17 -35.41
CA ASN A 666 -2.47 11.93 -34.84
C ASN A 666 -2.48 11.94 -33.30
N ILE A 667 -2.54 10.76 -32.67
CA ILE A 667 -2.42 10.61 -31.22
C ILE A 667 -1.08 9.94 -30.88
N CYS A 668 -0.29 10.60 -30.03
CA CYS A 668 0.98 10.11 -29.53
C CYS A 668 1.04 10.15 -27.99
N VAL A 669 2.15 9.71 -27.39
CA VAL A 669 2.46 9.96 -25.97
C VAL A 669 3.58 10.99 -25.83
N ASN A 670 3.46 11.92 -24.89
CA ASN A 670 4.46 12.96 -24.66
C ASN A 670 4.66 13.28 -23.16
N THR A 671 5.75 13.98 -22.84
CA THR A 671 6.04 14.56 -21.52
C THR A 671 4.85 15.36 -20.99
N ALA A 672 4.48 15.18 -19.72
CA ALA A 672 3.33 15.86 -19.12
C ALA A 672 3.53 17.39 -19.10
N ARG A 673 2.55 18.13 -19.61
CA ARG A 673 2.54 19.61 -19.69
C ARG A 673 1.23 20.25 -19.25
N GLY A 674 0.20 19.45 -18.93
CA GLY A 674 -1.11 19.94 -18.50
C GLY A 674 -1.85 20.79 -19.54
N SER A 675 -1.48 20.67 -20.82
CA SER A 675 -2.07 21.47 -21.90
C SER A 675 -3.39 20.86 -22.40
N SER A 676 -4.23 21.65 -23.06
CA SER A 676 -5.46 21.16 -23.71
C SER A 676 -5.20 20.12 -24.82
N ALA A 677 -3.98 20.02 -25.35
CA ALA A 677 -3.58 18.97 -26.28
C ALA A 677 -3.44 17.58 -25.62
N GLN A 678 -3.21 17.55 -24.30
CA GLN A 678 -3.18 16.34 -23.48
C GLN A 678 -4.50 16.09 -22.73
N GLY A 679 -5.48 16.99 -22.91
CA GLY A 679 -6.77 16.93 -22.27
C GLY A 679 -7.85 16.32 -23.16
N PHE A 680 -8.70 15.51 -22.55
CA PHE A 680 -9.84 14.85 -23.18
C PHE A 680 -11.06 14.89 -22.26
N SER A 681 -12.25 15.07 -22.82
CA SER A 681 -13.52 14.83 -22.11
C SER A 681 -14.01 13.41 -22.36
N ILE A 682 -14.42 12.72 -21.29
CA ILE A 682 -14.79 11.31 -21.30
C ILE A 682 -16.31 11.21 -21.12
N ASN A 683 -17.02 10.99 -22.22
CA ASN A 683 -18.48 11.11 -22.28
C ASN A 683 -19.13 9.72 -22.29
N ARG A 684 -19.88 9.37 -21.23
CA ARG A 684 -20.44 8.02 -21.05
C ARG A 684 -21.49 7.68 -22.10
N ILE A 685 -21.35 6.52 -22.70
CA ILE A 685 -22.35 5.87 -23.54
C ILE A 685 -23.09 4.87 -22.65
N ASN A 686 -24.24 5.27 -22.12
CA ASN A 686 -25.09 4.38 -21.35
C ASN A 686 -25.60 3.23 -22.26
N ALA A 687 -25.27 1.99 -21.91
CA ALA A 687 -25.71 0.83 -22.67
C ALA A 687 -27.24 0.71 -22.58
N PHE A 688 -27.93 0.72 -23.72
CA PHE A 688 -29.39 0.77 -23.77
C PHE A 688 -30.02 -0.47 -23.10
N LYS A 689 -30.52 -0.31 -21.87
CA LYS A 689 -31.25 -1.36 -21.12
C LYS A 689 -32.70 -0.92 -20.98
N VAL A 690 -33.63 -1.75 -21.43
CA VAL A 690 -35.05 -1.42 -21.50
C VAL A 690 -35.80 -2.02 -20.32
N TYR A 691 -36.53 -1.20 -19.59
CA TYR A 691 -37.54 -1.66 -18.65
C TYR A 691 -38.85 -1.91 -19.42
N LEU A 692 -39.29 -3.16 -19.47
CA LEU A 692 -40.55 -3.58 -20.09
C LEU A 692 -41.61 -3.72 -19.00
N ASP A 693 -42.63 -2.90 -19.08
CA ASP A 693 -43.72 -2.83 -18.11
C ASP A 693 -44.99 -3.48 -18.68
N ALA A 694 -45.51 -4.51 -18.01
CA ALA A 694 -46.83 -5.07 -18.31
C ALA A 694 -47.99 -4.26 -17.71
N GLY A 695 -47.68 -3.17 -16.99
CA GLY A 695 -48.63 -2.28 -16.35
C GLY A 695 -49.25 -2.91 -15.12
N HIS A 696 -50.36 -3.62 -15.34
CA HIS A 696 -51.23 -4.18 -14.32
C HIS A 696 -50.59 -5.37 -13.57
N GLY A 697 -51.25 -5.82 -12.49
CA GLY A 697 -50.86 -7.00 -11.73
C GLY A 697 -51.24 -6.92 -10.24
N PRO A 698 -50.70 -7.85 -9.43
CA PRO A 698 -50.74 -7.76 -7.97
C PRO A 698 -50.28 -6.39 -7.44
N ASP A 699 -50.96 -5.88 -6.42
CA ASP A 699 -50.61 -4.67 -5.66
C ASP A 699 -50.48 -3.36 -6.48
N GLY A 700 -51.20 -3.25 -7.60
CA GLY A 700 -51.23 -2.01 -8.41
C GLY A 700 -51.72 -0.77 -7.63
N ASP A 701 -52.49 -0.96 -6.55
CA ASP A 701 -52.99 0.09 -5.67
C ASP A 701 -52.27 0.19 -4.30
N GLY A 702 -51.28 -0.65 -4.01
CA GLY A 702 -50.44 -0.57 -2.80
C GLY A 702 -51.17 -0.98 -1.51
N ARG A 703 -52.24 -1.75 -1.66
CA ARG A 703 -53.10 -2.26 -0.58
C ARG A 703 -53.26 -3.78 -0.65
N GLY A 704 -52.41 -4.45 -1.43
CA GLY A 704 -52.44 -5.88 -1.71
C GLY A 704 -53.54 -6.33 -2.66
N SER A 705 -54.21 -5.40 -3.38
CA SER A 705 -55.30 -5.77 -4.30
C SER A 705 -54.77 -6.14 -5.69
N PHE A 706 -55.44 -7.07 -6.38
CA PHE A 706 -55.06 -7.48 -7.73
C PHE A 706 -55.72 -6.58 -8.77
N ASP A 707 -54.91 -5.86 -9.53
CA ASP A 707 -55.37 -5.07 -10.68
C ASP A 707 -55.33 -5.94 -11.94
N SER A 708 -56.50 -6.23 -12.51
CA SER A 708 -56.64 -7.02 -13.76
C SER A 708 -56.42 -6.20 -15.03
N GLY A 709 -56.30 -4.87 -14.89
CA GLY A 709 -56.61 -3.91 -15.95
C GLY A 709 -58.05 -4.07 -16.45
N ALA A 710 -58.29 -3.61 -17.68
CA ALA A 710 -59.57 -3.72 -18.34
C ALA A 710 -59.96 -5.20 -18.61
N LEU A 711 -61.28 -5.45 -18.58
CA LEU A 711 -61.90 -6.72 -18.92
C LEU A 711 -62.77 -6.55 -20.17
N GLY A 712 -62.62 -7.43 -21.15
CA GLY A 712 -63.38 -7.33 -22.40
C GLY A 712 -63.29 -8.60 -23.25
N ASN A 713 -64.40 -8.97 -23.89
CA ASN A 713 -64.50 -10.11 -24.82
C ASN A 713 -63.99 -11.47 -24.27
N GLY A 714 -64.00 -11.66 -22.94
CA GLY A 714 -63.50 -12.86 -22.27
C GLY A 714 -62.02 -12.82 -21.88
N TYR A 715 -61.34 -11.70 -22.09
CA TYR A 715 -59.93 -11.48 -21.76
C TYR A 715 -59.77 -10.45 -20.63
N SER A 716 -58.63 -10.51 -19.96
CA SER A 716 -58.14 -9.51 -19.00
C SER A 716 -56.84 -8.92 -19.54
N GLU A 717 -56.73 -7.60 -19.47
CA GLU A 717 -55.58 -6.83 -19.95
C GLU A 717 -54.26 -7.35 -19.38
N TYR A 718 -54.16 -7.55 -18.06
CA TYR A 718 -52.98 -8.12 -17.40
C TYR A 718 -52.40 -9.37 -18.09
N TYR A 719 -53.23 -10.36 -18.41
CA TYR A 719 -52.74 -11.58 -19.04
C TYR A 719 -52.29 -11.35 -20.50
N LEU A 720 -52.90 -10.39 -21.21
CA LEU A 720 -52.49 -10.03 -22.57
C LEU A 720 -51.18 -9.22 -22.56
N THR A 721 -51.02 -8.28 -21.62
CA THR A 721 -49.80 -7.47 -21.50
C THR A 721 -48.62 -8.30 -21.04
N VAL A 722 -48.80 -9.22 -20.07
CA VAL A 722 -47.77 -10.17 -19.64
C VAL A 722 -47.38 -11.15 -20.76
N GLU A 723 -48.33 -11.64 -21.57
CA GLU A 723 -48.00 -12.45 -22.76
C GLU A 723 -47.13 -11.64 -23.73
N LEU A 724 -47.56 -10.43 -24.08
CA LEU A 724 -46.88 -9.59 -25.07
C LEU A 724 -45.50 -9.11 -24.60
N VAL A 725 -45.36 -8.69 -23.34
CA VAL A 725 -44.08 -8.29 -22.74
C VAL A 725 -43.08 -9.44 -22.74
N ASN A 726 -43.49 -10.67 -22.42
CA ASN A 726 -42.61 -11.83 -22.49
C ASN A 726 -42.14 -12.14 -23.93
N MET A 727 -42.98 -11.88 -24.93
CA MET A 727 -42.60 -12.03 -26.34
C MET A 727 -41.63 -10.93 -26.79
N ILE A 728 -41.87 -9.66 -26.43
CA ILE A 728 -40.97 -8.53 -26.71
C ILE A 728 -39.61 -8.73 -26.03
N ASP A 729 -39.60 -9.11 -24.75
CA ASP A 729 -38.41 -9.44 -23.96
C ASP A 729 -37.52 -10.49 -24.65
N SER A 730 -38.15 -11.59 -25.09
CA SER A 730 -37.48 -12.68 -25.80
C SER A 730 -36.86 -12.20 -27.11
N ILE A 731 -37.59 -11.41 -27.92
CA ILE A 731 -37.10 -10.92 -29.22
C ILE A 731 -35.96 -9.90 -29.03
N LEU A 732 -36.08 -8.96 -28.08
CA LEU A 732 -35.03 -7.99 -27.77
C LEU A 732 -33.71 -8.67 -27.37
N LYS A 733 -33.78 -9.67 -26.48
CA LYS A 733 -32.62 -10.45 -26.06
C LYS A 733 -32.03 -11.31 -27.17
N THR A 734 -32.86 -12.06 -27.91
CA THR A 734 -32.39 -13.11 -28.84
C THR A 734 -32.08 -12.60 -30.25
N LYS A 735 -32.82 -11.60 -30.75
CA LYS A 735 -32.67 -11.06 -32.11
C LYS A 735 -31.79 -9.81 -32.15
N TYR A 736 -31.87 -8.97 -31.12
CA TYR A 736 -31.19 -7.66 -31.09
C TYR A 736 -30.08 -7.55 -30.04
N GLY A 737 -29.88 -8.57 -29.19
CA GLY A 737 -28.83 -8.59 -28.17
C GLY A 737 -29.01 -7.56 -27.05
N LEU A 738 -30.19 -6.93 -26.94
CA LEU A 738 -30.45 -5.86 -25.99
C LEU A 738 -30.69 -6.41 -24.57
N LYS A 739 -30.21 -5.66 -23.58
CA LYS A 739 -30.48 -5.93 -22.17
C LYS A 739 -31.88 -5.42 -21.83
N THR A 740 -32.61 -6.21 -21.06
CA THR A 740 -33.95 -5.86 -20.60
C THR A 740 -34.12 -6.24 -19.14
N PHE A 741 -34.89 -5.43 -18.41
CA PHE A 741 -35.60 -5.84 -17.21
C PHE A 741 -37.09 -5.87 -17.54
N LYS A 742 -37.87 -6.75 -16.92
CA LYS A 742 -39.32 -6.78 -17.13
C LYS A 742 -40.03 -6.87 -15.79
N ASN A 743 -41.06 -6.05 -15.61
CA ASN A 743 -41.99 -6.19 -14.51
C ASN A 743 -43.29 -6.77 -15.07
N ILE A 744 -43.60 -7.98 -14.63
CA ILE A 744 -44.83 -8.73 -14.92
C ILE A 744 -45.61 -9.05 -13.62
N ASP A 745 -45.11 -8.60 -12.48
CA ASP A 745 -45.58 -8.93 -11.13
C ASP A 745 -46.39 -7.80 -10.48
N GLY A 746 -46.50 -6.64 -11.15
CA GLY A 746 -47.31 -5.51 -10.71
C GLY A 746 -46.57 -4.54 -9.79
N GLY A 747 -47.29 -4.03 -8.77
CA GLY A 747 -46.83 -3.01 -7.85
C GLY A 747 -47.09 -1.56 -8.30
N TRP A 748 -46.81 -0.61 -7.41
CA TRP A 748 -47.20 0.80 -7.56
C TRP A 748 -46.62 1.49 -8.80
N TYR A 749 -47.52 2.05 -9.64
CA TYR A 749 -47.19 2.75 -10.88
C TYR A 749 -46.21 3.92 -10.70
N VAL A 750 -46.24 4.61 -9.55
CA VAL A 750 -45.34 5.73 -9.24
C VAL A 750 -43.88 5.28 -9.03
N TYR A 751 -43.65 4.02 -8.63
CA TYR A 751 -42.31 3.51 -8.34
C TYR A 751 -41.61 2.90 -9.56
N ARG A 752 -42.31 2.65 -10.68
CA ARG A 752 -41.74 1.98 -11.87
C ARG A 752 -40.51 2.69 -12.44
N HIS A 753 -40.49 4.02 -12.44
CA HIS A 753 -39.30 4.80 -12.82
C HIS A 753 -38.15 4.67 -11.82
N GLY A 754 -38.42 4.49 -10.54
CA GLY A 754 -37.41 4.26 -9.51
C GLY A 754 -36.81 2.86 -9.60
N GLU A 755 -37.66 1.84 -9.76
CA GLU A 755 -37.29 0.45 -10.02
C GLU A 755 -36.44 0.34 -11.29
N ALA A 756 -36.89 0.94 -12.40
CA ALA A 756 -36.14 0.97 -13.65
C ALA A 756 -34.75 1.62 -13.51
N VAL A 757 -34.63 2.71 -12.75
CA VAL A 757 -33.33 3.35 -12.48
C VAL A 757 -32.44 2.48 -11.56
N ALA A 758 -33.01 1.87 -10.52
CA ALA A 758 -32.27 0.95 -9.64
C ALA A 758 -31.72 -0.28 -10.41
N GLU A 759 -32.49 -0.75 -11.39
CA GLU A 759 -32.09 -1.78 -12.34
C GLU A 759 -31.12 -1.28 -13.43
N GLY A 760 -30.74 -0.01 -13.45
CA GLY A 760 -29.85 0.55 -14.48
C GLY A 760 -30.46 0.52 -15.89
N CYS A 761 -31.79 0.62 -16.00
CA CYS A 761 -32.48 0.80 -17.28
C CYS A 761 -32.38 2.25 -17.74
N THR A 762 -32.20 2.46 -19.04
CA THR A 762 -32.08 3.77 -19.71
C THR A 762 -33.38 4.23 -20.37
N THR A 763 -34.40 3.36 -20.41
CA THR A 763 -35.68 3.58 -21.11
C THR A 763 -36.76 2.71 -20.47
N LEU A 764 -38.00 3.19 -20.46
CA LEU A 764 -39.20 2.46 -20.04
C LEU A 764 -40.19 2.33 -21.20
N VAL A 765 -40.68 1.11 -21.46
CA VAL A 765 -41.79 0.86 -22.40
C VAL A 765 -42.89 0.10 -21.69
N SER A 766 -44.07 0.70 -21.62
CA SER A 766 -45.26 0.15 -20.97
C SER A 766 -46.30 -0.30 -21.99
N ILE A 767 -46.94 -1.43 -21.75
CA ILE A 767 -47.85 -2.12 -22.68
C ILE A 767 -49.24 -2.23 -22.06
N HIS A 768 -50.25 -1.72 -22.76
CA HIS A 768 -51.64 -1.61 -22.28
C HIS A 768 -52.69 -1.93 -23.37
N PHE A 769 -53.94 -2.12 -22.97
CA PHE A 769 -55.09 -2.31 -23.85
C PHE A 769 -56.28 -1.40 -23.47
N ASN A 770 -56.47 -0.39 -24.31
CA ASN A 770 -57.63 0.48 -24.39
C ASN A 770 -58.97 -0.20 -24.07
N SER A 771 -59.84 0.50 -23.34
CA SER A 771 -61.23 0.07 -23.11
C SER A 771 -62.22 1.21 -23.34
N SER A 772 -63.44 0.85 -23.74
CA SER A 772 -64.52 1.81 -23.97
C SER A 772 -65.89 1.17 -23.79
N ASN A 773 -66.84 1.97 -23.28
CA ASN A 773 -68.26 1.63 -23.26
C ASN A 773 -68.87 1.49 -24.68
N SER A 774 -68.17 1.94 -25.72
CA SER A 774 -68.54 1.69 -27.12
C SER A 774 -67.78 0.48 -27.67
N VAL A 775 -68.50 -0.59 -28.01
CA VAL A 775 -67.95 -1.78 -28.70
C VAL A 775 -67.45 -1.48 -30.13
N PHE A 776 -67.71 -0.28 -30.64
CA PHE A 776 -67.22 0.20 -31.94
C PHE A 776 -65.92 1.02 -31.83
N ALA A 777 -65.41 1.28 -30.62
CA ALA A 777 -64.09 1.90 -30.45
C ALA A 777 -63.01 0.94 -30.98
N THR A 778 -62.11 1.43 -31.82
CA THR A 778 -61.08 0.62 -32.50
C THR A 778 -59.84 1.48 -32.72
N GLY A 779 -58.67 0.83 -32.72
CA GLY A 779 -57.40 1.44 -33.08
C GLY A 779 -56.31 1.28 -32.02
N THR A 780 -55.11 1.75 -32.38
CA THR A 780 -53.91 1.78 -31.52
C THR A 780 -53.44 3.21 -31.31
N GLU A 781 -52.75 3.47 -30.20
CA GLU A 781 -52.20 4.78 -29.84
C GLU A 781 -51.02 4.64 -28.89
N SER A 782 -50.28 5.73 -28.67
CA SER A 782 -49.22 5.76 -27.67
C SER A 782 -49.28 7.02 -26.84
N TYR A 783 -48.78 6.98 -25.61
CA TYR A 783 -48.76 8.11 -24.68
C TYR A 783 -47.34 8.38 -24.16
N ILE A 784 -47.07 9.66 -23.94
CA ILE A 784 -45.98 10.16 -23.08
C ILE A 784 -46.56 11.17 -22.07
N HIS A 785 -45.79 11.56 -21.07
CA HIS A 785 -46.31 12.47 -20.06
C HIS A 785 -46.51 13.90 -20.61
N ASN A 786 -47.53 14.62 -20.11
CA ASN A 786 -47.85 16.00 -20.52
C ASN A 786 -46.67 16.97 -20.25
N TYR A 787 -46.24 17.06 -18.99
CA TYR A 787 -45.17 17.95 -18.52
C TYR A 787 -43.96 17.23 -17.89
N ASN A 788 -44.17 16.20 -17.07
CA ASN A 788 -43.11 15.41 -16.40
C ASN A 788 -42.46 14.33 -17.30
N ALA A 789 -42.37 14.56 -18.61
CA ALA A 789 -41.71 13.62 -19.52
C ALA A 789 -40.21 13.92 -19.59
N SER A 790 -39.37 12.90 -19.47
CA SER A 790 -37.95 12.99 -19.78
C SER A 790 -37.74 13.47 -21.24
N PRO A 791 -36.71 14.29 -21.55
CA PRO A 791 -36.53 14.86 -22.89
C PRO A 791 -36.57 13.83 -24.03
N GLY A 792 -36.07 12.61 -23.80
CA GLY A 792 -36.03 11.56 -24.82
C GLY A 792 -37.36 10.86 -25.10
N SER A 793 -38.38 11.00 -24.24
CA SER A 793 -39.68 10.33 -24.42
C SER A 793 -40.34 10.66 -25.77
N SER A 794 -40.15 11.88 -26.27
CA SER A 794 -40.72 12.32 -27.56
C SER A 794 -40.04 11.65 -28.77
N ALA A 795 -38.74 11.37 -28.68
CA ALA A 795 -38.00 10.65 -29.72
C ALA A 795 -38.35 9.15 -29.68
N LEU A 796 -38.35 8.56 -28.48
CA LEU A 796 -38.74 7.17 -28.23
C LEU A 796 -40.15 6.88 -28.74
N GLN A 797 -41.15 7.69 -28.35
CA GLN A 797 -42.52 7.59 -28.86
C GLN A 797 -42.56 7.79 -30.38
N GLY A 798 -41.74 8.70 -30.92
CA GLY A 798 -41.62 8.95 -32.35
C GLY A 798 -41.28 7.71 -33.18
N ILE A 799 -40.38 6.86 -32.67
CA ILE A 799 -39.93 5.61 -33.30
C ILE A 799 -40.92 4.48 -32.97
N VAL A 800 -41.10 4.15 -31.69
CA VAL A 800 -41.90 2.98 -31.25
C VAL A 800 -43.34 3.02 -31.76
N HIS A 801 -43.96 4.19 -31.85
CA HIS A 801 -45.32 4.32 -32.37
C HIS A 801 -45.47 3.92 -33.85
N GLN A 802 -44.47 4.21 -34.70
CA GLN A 802 -44.52 3.82 -36.12
C GLN A 802 -44.56 2.28 -36.26
N TYR A 803 -43.76 1.61 -35.44
CA TYR A 803 -43.71 0.15 -35.39
C TYR A 803 -44.95 -0.48 -34.72
N LEU A 804 -45.51 0.17 -33.69
CA LEU A 804 -46.78 -0.22 -33.08
C LEU A 804 -47.92 -0.22 -34.12
N VAL A 805 -48.05 0.86 -34.90
CA VAL A 805 -49.06 0.97 -35.97
C VAL A 805 -48.82 -0.08 -37.08
N LYS A 806 -47.56 -0.27 -37.51
CA LYS A 806 -47.17 -1.32 -38.47
C LYS A 806 -47.55 -2.73 -38.00
N GLY A 807 -47.23 -3.06 -36.75
CA GLY A 807 -47.44 -4.39 -36.17
C GLY A 807 -48.92 -4.72 -35.96
N THR A 808 -49.67 -3.80 -35.33
CA THR A 808 -51.11 -3.96 -35.09
C THR A 808 -51.91 -3.90 -36.39
N GLY A 809 -51.53 -3.02 -37.32
CA GLY A 809 -52.29 -2.70 -38.54
C GLY A 809 -53.73 -2.24 -38.25
N LEU A 810 -53.97 -1.76 -37.03
CA LEU A 810 -55.23 -1.14 -36.64
C LEU A 810 -55.24 0.34 -37.05
N PHE A 811 -56.38 1.00 -36.90
CA PHE A 811 -56.48 2.43 -37.15
C PHE A 811 -55.55 3.21 -36.20
N ASP A 812 -54.65 4.02 -36.77
CA ASP A 812 -53.76 4.88 -36.00
C ASP A 812 -54.54 6.06 -35.41
N ARG A 813 -54.63 6.10 -34.07
CA ARG A 813 -55.27 7.17 -33.30
C ARG A 813 -54.27 8.22 -32.79
N GLY A 814 -53.00 8.06 -33.17
CA GLY A 814 -51.92 9.02 -33.04
C GLY A 814 -51.06 8.90 -31.79
N LYS A 815 -49.96 9.66 -31.81
CA LYS A 815 -49.11 9.94 -30.65
C LYS A 815 -49.80 10.97 -29.75
N LYS A 816 -50.06 10.59 -28.51
CA LYS A 816 -50.80 11.36 -27.51
C LYS A 816 -49.93 11.72 -26.31
N LYS A 817 -50.46 12.59 -25.46
CA LYS A 817 -49.91 12.89 -24.14
C LYS A 817 -51.00 12.77 -23.07
N ALA A 818 -50.63 12.29 -21.89
CA ALA A 818 -51.52 12.15 -20.72
C ALA A 818 -50.72 12.14 -19.42
N GLU A 819 -51.37 12.34 -18.27
CA GLU A 819 -50.73 12.31 -16.94
C GLU A 819 -50.70 10.88 -16.36
N LEU A 820 -50.15 9.94 -17.14
CA LEU A 820 -50.00 8.54 -16.75
C LEU A 820 -48.67 8.36 -16.00
N ALA A 821 -48.72 7.79 -14.79
CA ALA A 821 -47.56 7.70 -13.89
C ALA A 821 -46.35 6.99 -14.53
N VAL A 822 -46.57 5.89 -15.25
CA VAL A 822 -45.51 5.13 -15.95
C VAL A 822 -44.86 5.88 -17.11
N CYS A 823 -45.41 7.00 -17.54
CA CYS A 823 -44.82 7.87 -18.57
C CYS A 823 -44.02 9.04 -17.98
N GLY A 824 -44.12 9.29 -16.67
CA GLY A 824 -43.65 10.51 -16.02
C GLY A 824 -42.55 10.26 -14.99
N GLY A 825 -41.31 10.62 -15.31
CA GLY A 825 -40.16 10.40 -14.44
C GLY A 825 -38.82 10.65 -15.14
N ARG A 826 -37.75 10.12 -14.55
CA ARG A 826 -36.36 10.38 -14.97
C ARG A 826 -36.04 9.83 -16.38
N LEU A 827 -36.46 8.60 -16.65
CA LEU A 827 -36.15 7.90 -17.91
C LEU A 827 -37.05 8.35 -19.06
N PRO A 828 -36.55 8.35 -20.31
CA PRO A 828 -37.39 8.28 -21.51
C PRO A 828 -38.40 7.13 -21.40
N ALA A 829 -39.68 7.46 -21.59
CA ALA A 829 -40.79 6.53 -21.38
C ALA A 829 -41.87 6.68 -22.44
N VAL A 830 -42.45 5.55 -22.87
CA VAL A 830 -43.63 5.50 -23.73
C VAL A 830 -44.58 4.38 -23.29
N LEU A 831 -45.87 4.68 -23.25
CA LEU A 831 -46.94 3.68 -23.10
C LEU A 831 -47.58 3.40 -24.46
N CYS A 832 -47.81 2.12 -24.76
CA CYS A 832 -48.39 1.64 -26.02
C CYS A 832 -49.75 1.00 -25.77
N GLU A 833 -50.80 1.59 -26.32
CA GLU A 833 -52.15 1.01 -26.33
C GLU A 833 -52.31 0.11 -27.55
N ILE A 834 -52.30 -1.20 -27.34
CA ILE A 834 -52.20 -2.18 -28.43
C ILE A 834 -53.49 -2.25 -29.27
N ALA A 835 -54.64 -2.36 -28.61
CA ALA A 835 -55.95 -2.53 -29.25
C ALA A 835 -57.09 -2.27 -28.23
N PHE A 836 -58.34 -2.07 -28.68
CA PHE A 836 -59.48 -1.95 -27.77
C PHE A 836 -59.96 -3.34 -27.26
N ILE A 837 -59.75 -3.65 -25.98
CA ILE A 837 -60.19 -4.92 -25.37
C ILE A 837 -61.71 -5.10 -25.37
N SER A 838 -62.47 -3.99 -25.36
CA SER A 838 -63.93 -4.01 -25.46
C SER A 838 -64.45 -4.26 -26.90
N ASN A 839 -63.59 -4.22 -27.93
CA ASN A 839 -63.97 -4.50 -29.31
C ASN A 839 -63.49 -5.89 -29.75
N TYR A 840 -64.44 -6.72 -30.17
CA TYR A 840 -64.18 -8.11 -30.58
C TYR A 840 -63.25 -8.22 -31.79
N SER A 841 -63.35 -7.30 -32.76
CA SER A 841 -62.51 -7.31 -33.96
C SER A 841 -61.06 -6.91 -33.67
N ASP A 842 -60.86 -5.94 -32.77
CA ASP A 842 -59.55 -5.49 -32.29
C ASP A 842 -58.83 -6.63 -31.54
N ILE A 843 -59.52 -7.33 -30.63
CA ILE A 843 -58.94 -8.47 -29.91
C ILE A 843 -58.74 -9.69 -30.81
N LEU A 844 -59.63 -9.95 -31.77
CA LEU A 844 -59.41 -11.00 -32.76
C LEU A 844 -58.21 -10.67 -33.67
N ASN A 845 -57.99 -9.39 -34.01
CA ASN A 845 -56.78 -8.96 -34.71
C ASN A 845 -55.54 -9.21 -33.85
N TYR A 846 -55.52 -8.75 -32.59
CA TYR A 846 -54.42 -9.00 -31.67
C TYR A 846 -54.08 -10.49 -31.55
N GLN A 847 -55.06 -11.36 -31.26
CA GLN A 847 -54.80 -12.80 -31.09
C GLN A 847 -54.21 -13.46 -32.36
N ASN A 848 -54.62 -13.01 -33.55
CA ASN A 848 -54.09 -13.48 -34.83
C ASN A 848 -52.72 -12.87 -35.22
N ARG A 849 -52.32 -11.74 -34.61
CA ARG A 849 -51.12 -10.98 -34.99
C ARG A 849 -50.10 -10.75 -33.88
N LYS A 850 -50.33 -11.24 -32.66
CA LYS A 850 -49.49 -10.96 -31.46
C LYS A 850 -47.99 -11.17 -31.64
N TRP A 851 -47.58 -12.17 -32.43
CA TRP A 851 -46.16 -12.38 -32.76
C TRP A 851 -45.57 -11.25 -33.62
N LEU A 852 -46.31 -10.79 -34.63
CA LEU A 852 -45.91 -9.66 -35.47
C LEU A 852 -45.98 -8.32 -34.72
N ILE A 853 -46.93 -8.17 -33.79
CA ILE A 853 -47.02 -7.01 -32.89
C ILE A 853 -45.79 -6.97 -31.97
N ALA A 854 -45.46 -8.09 -31.31
CA ALA A 854 -44.28 -8.22 -30.47
C ALA A 854 -42.98 -7.94 -31.24
N GLU A 855 -42.83 -8.55 -32.42
CA GLU A 855 -41.65 -8.34 -33.27
C GLU A 855 -41.53 -6.89 -33.74
N SER A 856 -42.63 -6.26 -34.14
CA SER A 856 -42.59 -4.85 -34.57
C SER A 856 -42.23 -3.93 -33.41
N ILE A 857 -42.85 -4.08 -32.24
CA ILE A 857 -42.51 -3.26 -31.07
C ILE A 857 -41.04 -3.46 -30.66
N ALA A 858 -40.55 -4.71 -30.67
CA ALA A 858 -39.13 -5.00 -30.42
C ALA A 858 -38.20 -4.36 -31.47
N GLU A 859 -38.59 -4.35 -32.75
CA GLU A 859 -37.86 -3.69 -33.83
C GLU A 859 -37.79 -2.16 -33.61
N GLY A 860 -38.90 -1.52 -33.22
CA GLY A 860 -38.92 -0.09 -32.91
C GLY A 860 -38.13 0.30 -31.65
N ILE A 861 -38.11 -0.57 -30.64
CA ILE A 861 -37.26 -0.42 -29.45
C ILE A 861 -35.78 -0.59 -29.82
N ALA A 862 -35.46 -1.53 -30.70
CA ALA A 862 -34.11 -1.74 -31.19
C ALA A 862 -33.60 -0.55 -32.04
N GLU A 863 -34.43 0.05 -32.88
CA GLU A 863 -34.07 1.30 -33.57
C GLU A 863 -33.89 2.47 -32.59
N ALA A 864 -34.76 2.59 -31.58
CA ALA A 864 -34.60 3.60 -30.54
C ALA A 864 -33.27 3.43 -29.76
N SER A 865 -32.76 2.20 -29.61
CA SER A 865 -31.47 1.92 -28.95
C SER A 865 -30.25 2.51 -29.67
N THR A 866 -30.37 2.78 -30.97
CA THR A 866 -29.30 3.40 -31.77
C THR A 866 -29.41 4.93 -31.83
N ASN A 867 -30.44 5.51 -31.22
CA ASN A 867 -30.70 6.95 -31.24
C ASN A 867 -30.35 7.58 -29.88
N THR A 868 -29.31 8.42 -29.87
CA THR A 868 -28.80 9.07 -28.65
C THR A 868 -29.84 9.97 -27.96
N ALA A 869 -30.87 10.44 -28.66
CA ALA A 869 -31.96 11.19 -28.07
C ALA A 869 -32.99 10.30 -27.32
N CYS A 870 -32.87 8.97 -27.33
CA CYS A 870 -33.83 8.06 -26.71
C CYS A 870 -33.37 7.46 -25.37
N ALA A 871 -32.13 7.68 -24.93
CA ALA A 871 -31.59 7.17 -23.68
C ALA A 871 -31.55 8.24 -22.56
N TYR A 872 -31.55 7.79 -21.31
CA TYR A 872 -31.25 8.58 -20.11
C TYR A 872 -29.74 8.75 -19.92
#